data_AF-A0A0S1Y406-F1
#
_entry.id   AF-A0A0S1Y406-F1
#
_cell.length_a   1.000
_cell.length_b   1.000
_cell.length_c   1.000
_cell.angle_alpha   90.00
_cell.angle_beta   90.00
_cell.angle_gamma   90.00
#
_symmetry.space_group_name_H-M   'P 1'
#
loop_
_entity.id
_entity.type
_entity.pdbx_description
1 polymer ?
#
loop_
_entity_poly.entity_id
_entity_poly.type
_entity_poly.pdbx_seq_one_letter_code
_entity_poly.pdbx_strand_id
1 'polypeptide(L)'
;MSSPSQNDPIQPATTSAIPEAAPAYPPDPPECGSVSTAIEAIRRLFVDRVQFGHITGTSGEPNDQPMVPAPRAAFIKQQGGVYATFQVADDLPEEYRVGIFQRGAHYTAWLRFSSDIPSYNPDHTATNNGTTGVGIKLFGVAGPKVLDVDPGDNTLDLILQNTTSFFASDAMEMCGFKMAAYYGYIGAWRRDHPVTDGILKSMAAREVKSLLTEKLWSCIPYKFGTDADGQDRYCKYVLQPRLSDNGITPDDADPNYLMKDLQARLKTAGAIFDFQIQLRTNEETQSIINASDIWNEGVPATDDHNKNQTTDVSKPVTVATIYIPPQDISARGQSEYSESLSFSIARTLPEMAPVGSIAEARVAVYLSSAKTRRNTNGQVIGEPFQPRPPAPPSPPFPVGSAYPDGATPTTPTTPSDPTAVVYAKVHPGIGIARVGNSSKTGTDGYYIGPEVVNGPYIGADQMRDATGAIKRQAARFRIYGYNANGDVVKELTKANADITWMVNLANQKAAWYNSNQVLDAPGASAVTRRNAGVTGTGRDKLTIQPGAVTLKADAGAATRAISGSFTSGAAAAVSVKLGDVLLDTDGHLLVLGGNGVSASPSNASLTPSDDSPQDFNNAGDWYDDISDGIVTATVAIDGKNIDVTPGWVVVAPPNYGTDLLGVRTLYDVARDAMIDAGKLKADAPTSFTRHILPAFQRLNRLQWSNLYFLQTYADDADVDGTTIDLADPDTLKKLANMSASQAALRQAVFSKFRNPADLTGKPPASVAAITVPPIYGDTLGASTLQRATDLLAVSTETYAHLMKWSQGDFSDDYLSTASTGPVDFNSIPLAGQPAALDEGPLTYCAADSFHPGYELSWPMRHASVYSELARIKVADLTEAEPDYGNALTPAVATGASGPVYGQRPGGLTRWMALPWQSDLGRCRSGYDPVGFSAFVPTFWPARAPNQIMSAATYTQVMNTGMRAAQRLKYYGKRDTWLRYMMMDGVAATSPDDAVREILQGLVANFANLGIITRQPAPTDGALDDFLVLPPFLYVESLPAQFQPTNASSWDDTMAITTTDNPSAAQAIVNAGWAAKAQWQGFSKYL
;
A
#
# COMPACT_ATOMS: atom_id res chain seq x y z
N MET A 1 -24.67 38.81 7.95
CA MET A 1 -25.73 37.76 8.00
C MET A 1 -26.04 37.37 6.57
N SER A 2 -25.62 36.18 6.16
CA SER A 2 -25.78 35.64 4.81
C SER A 2 -25.46 34.14 4.90
N SER A 3 -26.40 33.28 4.54
CA SER A 3 -26.24 31.83 4.73
C SER A 3 -25.25 31.22 3.73
N PRO A 4 -24.48 30.19 4.09
CA PRO A 4 -23.88 29.29 3.12
C PRO A 4 -24.97 28.58 2.29
N SER A 5 -24.67 28.28 1.04
CA SER A 5 -25.46 27.40 0.19
C SER A 5 -25.21 25.93 0.57
N GLN A 6 -26.28 25.13 0.65
CA GLN A 6 -26.16 23.68 0.74
C GLN A 6 -25.83 23.11 -0.64
N ASN A 7 -24.96 22.09 -0.69
CA ASN A 7 -24.86 21.19 -1.83
C ASN A 7 -25.82 20.02 -1.58
N ASP A 8 -26.74 19.75 -2.51
CA ASP A 8 -27.70 18.65 -2.37
C ASP A 8 -27.04 17.27 -2.60
N PRO A 9 -27.51 16.22 -1.89
CA PRO A 9 -27.06 14.84 -2.10
C PRO A 9 -27.66 14.20 -3.36
N ILE A 10 -27.17 13.02 -3.72
CA ILE A 10 -27.61 12.27 -4.91
C ILE A 10 -29.06 11.75 -4.71
N GLN A 11 -30.03 12.54 -5.18
CA GLN A 11 -31.45 12.17 -5.28
C GLN A 11 -31.75 11.49 -6.63
N PRO A 12 -32.67 10.51 -6.68
CA PRO A 12 -33.25 10.04 -7.96
C PRO A 12 -34.12 11.16 -8.55
N ALA A 13 -33.64 11.79 -9.63
CA ALA A 13 -34.19 13.06 -10.13
C ALA A 13 -35.65 12.97 -10.60
N THR A 14 -36.57 13.51 -9.79
CA THR A 14 -37.98 13.74 -10.18
C THR A 14 -38.10 14.95 -11.11
N THR A 15 -38.38 14.70 -12.39
CA THR A 15 -39.00 15.62 -13.37
C THR A 15 -38.78 17.13 -13.16
N SER A 16 -37.61 17.62 -13.55
CA SER A 16 -37.36 19.05 -13.84
C SER A 16 -36.55 19.17 -15.14
N ALA A 17 -36.67 20.30 -15.83
CA ALA A 17 -36.13 20.46 -17.19
C ALA A 17 -34.59 20.52 -17.22
N ILE A 18 -33.98 19.74 -18.11
CA ILE A 18 -32.53 19.64 -18.28
C ILE A 18 -32.03 20.76 -19.21
N PRO A 19 -30.95 21.49 -18.88
CA PRO A 19 -30.33 22.46 -19.78
C PRO A 19 -29.76 21.80 -21.05
N GLU A 20 -29.89 22.49 -22.19
CA GLU A 20 -29.71 21.93 -23.56
C GLU A 20 -28.25 21.67 -23.99
N ALA A 21 -27.30 21.56 -23.05
CA ALA A 21 -25.88 21.31 -23.34
C ALA A 21 -25.16 20.54 -22.21
N ALA A 22 -25.27 19.21 -22.23
CA ALA A 22 -24.43 18.33 -21.42
C ALA A 22 -23.30 17.74 -22.30
N PRO A 23 -22.07 17.59 -21.79
CA PRO A 23 -20.99 16.96 -22.54
C PRO A 23 -21.29 15.48 -22.83
N ALA A 24 -20.78 14.97 -23.95
CA ALA A 24 -20.89 13.56 -24.29
C ALA A 24 -20.09 12.67 -23.32
N TYR A 25 -20.57 11.45 -23.09
CA TYR A 25 -19.80 10.42 -22.39
C TYR A 25 -18.53 10.10 -23.20
N PRO A 26 -17.33 10.04 -22.60
CA PRO A 26 -16.13 9.63 -23.31
C PRO A 26 -16.27 8.16 -23.77
N PRO A 27 -15.83 7.82 -24.99
CA PRO A 27 -15.93 6.45 -25.48
C PRO A 27 -15.11 5.49 -24.61
N ASP A 28 -15.76 4.41 -24.18
CA ASP A 28 -15.25 3.21 -23.50
C ASP A 28 -13.98 3.41 -22.64
N PRO A 29 -14.11 3.67 -21.32
CA PRO A 29 -12.95 3.76 -20.45
C PRO A 29 -12.15 2.43 -20.47
N PRO A 30 -10.80 2.47 -20.53
CA PRO A 30 -9.98 1.27 -20.75
C PRO A 30 -10.21 0.13 -19.76
N GLU A 31 -10.64 0.44 -18.54
CA GLU A 31 -11.00 -0.54 -17.51
C GLU A 31 -12.17 -1.44 -17.93
N CYS A 32 -13.07 -0.98 -18.81
CA CYS A 32 -14.15 -1.77 -19.39
C CYS A 32 -13.80 -2.35 -20.77
N GLY A 33 -12.51 -2.45 -21.14
CA GLY A 33 -12.06 -2.90 -22.46
C GLY A 33 -12.16 -4.41 -22.74
N SER A 34 -12.31 -5.25 -21.71
CA SER A 34 -12.61 -6.67 -21.85
C SER A 34 -13.41 -7.20 -20.65
N VAL A 35 -14.02 -8.39 -20.78
CA VAL A 35 -14.82 -9.00 -19.71
C VAL A 35 -14.01 -9.15 -18.41
N SER A 36 -12.74 -9.55 -18.48
CA SER A 36 -11.89 -9.68 -17.29
C SER A 36 -11.53 -8.34 -16.66
N THR A 37 -11.17 -7.32 -17.44
CA THR A 37 -10.89 -5.99 -16.88
C THR A 37 -12.15 -5.37 -16.30
N ALA A 38 -13.31 -5.58 -16.94
CA ALA A 38 -14.61 -5.12 -16.46
C ALA A 38 -15.00 -5.77 -15.13
N ILE A 39 -14.78 -7.08 -14.96
CA ILE A 39 -15.00 -7.79 -13.68
C ILE A 39 -14.14 -7.19 -12.56
N GLU A 40 -12.85 -6.97 -12.77
CA GLU A 40 -11.96 -6.39 -11.76
C GLU A 40 -12.25 -4.90 -11.51
N ALA A 41 -12.66 -4.14 -12.53
CA ALA A 41 -13.12 -2.76 -12.38
C ALA A 41 -14.38 -2.69 -11.50
N ILE A 42 -15.35 -3.57 -11.72
CA ILE A 42 -16.54 -3.72 -10.87
C ILE A 42 -16.11 -4.07 -9.44
N ARG A 43 -15.19 -5.03 -9.24
CA ARG A 43 -14.68 -5.38 -7.90
C ARG A 43 -13.99 -4.20 -7.21
N ARG A 44 -13.12 -3.45 -7.90
CA ARG A 44 -12.46 -2.24 -7.37
C ARG A 44 -13.47 -1.17 -6.97
N LEU A 45 -14.48 -0.89 -7.80
CA LEU A 45 -15.49 0.14 -7.50
C LEU A 45 -16.37 -0.26 -6.31
N PHE A 46 -16.81 -1.53 -6.22
CA PHE A 46 -17.62 -2.00 -5.10
C PHE A 46 -16.84 -2.13 -3.78
N VAL A 47 -15.65 -2.74 -3.81
CA VAL A 47 -14.90 -3.08 -2.58
C VAL A 47 -13.83 -2.04 -2.26
N ASP A 48 -12.89 -1.80 -3.17
CA ASP A 48 -11.72 -0.94 -2.93
C ASP A 48 -12.05 0.57 -2.93
N ARG A 49 -13.27 0.94 -3.35
CA ARG A 49 -13.80 2.32 -3.29
C ARG A 49 -15.00 2.42 -2.35
N VAL A 50 -16.18 1.89 -2.73
CA VAL A 50 -17.43 2.13 -1.98
C VAL A 50 -17.41 1.47 -0.60
N GLN A 51 -17.14 0.16 -0.51
CA GLN A 51 -17.08 -0.52 0.79
C GLN A 51 -15.94 0.00 1.67
N PHE A 52 -14.76 0.26 1.09
CA PHE A 52 -13.64 0.85 1.81
C PHE A 52 -14.01 2.24 2.37
N GLY A 53 -14.62 3.12 1.55
CA GLY A 53 -15.07 4.44 1.97
C GLY A 53 -16.05 4.39 3.14
N HIS A 54 -17.03 3.47 3.11
CA HIS A 54 -17.91 3.24 4.26
C HIS A 54 -17.15 2.78 5.52
N ILE A 55 -16.13 1.92 5.37
CA ILE A 55 -15.30 1.45 6.50
C ILE A 55 -14.47 2.60 7.10
N THR A 56 -13.90 3.48 6.29
CA THR A 56 -13.03 4.58 6.74
C THR A 56 -13.75 5.90 7.05
N GLY A 57 -15.03 6.05 6.67
CA GLY A 57 -15.74 7.33 6.72
C GLY A 57 -15.20 8.32 5.66
N THR A 58 -14.91 7.81 4.46
CA THR A 58 -14.37 8.57 3.32
C THR A 58 -15.09 8.18 2.01
N SER A 59 -16.40 7.98 2.09
CA SER A 59 -17.28 7.62 0.97
C SER A 59 -17.61 8.83 0.08
N GLY A 60 -17.55 10.04 0.63
CA GLY A 60 -18.14 11.26 0.07
C GLY A 60 -19.61 11.47 0.45
N GLU A 61 -20.17 10.64 1.34
CA GLU A 61 -21.59 10.64 1.71
C GLU A 61 -21.91 11.64 2.86
N PRO A 62 -23.14 12.19 2.94
CA PRO A 62 -23.52 13.10 4.01
C PRO A 62 -23.46 12.43 5.38
N ASN A 63 -22.68 13.02 6.30
CA ASN A 63 -22.36 12.46 7.62
C ASN A 63 -21.45 11.22 7.57
N ASP A 64 -20.55 11.14 6.59
CA ASP A 64 -19.44 10.18 6.51
C ASP A 64 -18.80 9.94 7.89
N GLN A 65 -18.98 8.72 8.43
CA GLN A 65 -18.39 8.22 9.67
C GLN A 65 -17.97 6.76 9.45
N PRO A 66 -16.85 6.30 10.04
CA PRO A 66 -16.41 4.91 9.95
C PRO A 66 -17.52 3.91 10.36
N MET A 67 -17.99 3.11 9.42
CA MET A 67 -19.01 2.09 9.67
C MET A 67 -18.37 0.85 10.30
N VAL A 68 -18.50 0.75 11.63
CA VAL A 68 -18.04 -0.40 12.44
C VAL A 68 -19.26 -1.11 13.05
N PRO A 69 -19.47 -2.42 12.81
CA PRO A 69 -18.66 -3.31 11.98
C PRO A 69 -18.74 -3.00 10.49
N ALA A 70 -17.68 -3.36 9.76
CA ALA A 70 -17.51 -3.17 8.33
C ALA A 70 -18.70 -3.72 7.53
N PRO A 71 -19.38 -2.89 6.72
CA PRO A 71 -20.56 -3.28 5.95
C PRO A 71 -20.20 -4.12 4.72
N ARG A 72 -21.23 -4.68 4.04
CA ARG A 72 -21.09 -5.31 2.72
C ARG A 72 -20.97 -4.26 1.61
N ALA A 73 -20.39 -4.64 0.48
CA ALA A 73 -20.33 -3.78 -0.71
C ALA A 73 -21.69 -3.65 -1.44
N ALA A 74 -22.60 -4.61 -1.27
CA ALA A 74 -23.92 -4.64 -1.91
C ALA A 74 -24.96 -5.28 -0.96
N PHE A 75 -26.24 -4.95 -1.15
CA PHE A 75 -27.34 -5.30 -0.24
C PHE A 75 -26.98 -4.99 1.23
N ILE A 76 -26.63 -3.72 1.44
CA ILE A 76 -25.90 -3.23 2.61
C ILE A 76 -26.77 -3.31 3.85
N LYS A 77 -28.00 -2.77 3.80
CA LYS A 77 -28.93 -2.75 4.92
C LYS A 77 -29.50 -4.14 5.18
N GLN A 78 -29.10 -4.77 6.29
CA GLN A 78 -29.72 -6.02 6.76
C GLN A 78 -31.10 -5.71 7.35
N GLN A 79 -32.12 -6.42 6.88
CA GLN A 79 -33.50 -6.31 7.36
C GLN A 79 -33.84 -7.40 8.38
N GLY A 80 -33.20 -8.58 8.30
CA GLY A 80 -33.30 -9.59 9.35
C GLY A 80 -32.57 -10.89 9.06
N GLY A 81 -32.12 -11.56 10.13
CA GLY A 81 -31.54 -12.89 10.12
C GLY A 81 -32.53 -13.94 10.64
N VAL A 82 -32.84 -14.94 9.83
CA VAL A 82 -34.00 -15.84 10.03
C VAL A 82 -33.57 -17.31 9.93
N TYR A 83 -33.85 -18.10 10.96
CA TYR A 83 -33.73 -19.56 10.92
C TYR A 83 -34.89 -20.16 10.11
N ALA A 84 -34.62 -21.19 9.30
CA ALA A 84 -35.64 -21.93 8.55
C ALA A 84 -35.25 -23.40 8.30
N THR A 85 -36.19 -24.18 7.76
CA THR A 85 -35.94 -25.50 7.18
C THR A 85 -36.28 -25.47 5.69
N PHE A 86 -35.36 -25.93 4.84
CA PHE A 86 -35.59 -26.14 3.40
C PHE A 86 -35.90 -27.62 3.18
N GLN A 87 -37.06 -27.95 2.61
CA GLN A 87 -37.50 -29.33 2.38
C GLN A 87 -37.87 -29.57 0.91
N VAL A 88 -37.24 -30.56 0.28
CA VAL A 88 -37.52 -30.97 -1.10
C VAL A 88 -38.81 -31.78 -1.19
N ALA A 89 -39.55 -31.66 -2.29
CA ALA A 89 -40.81 -32.36 -2.51
C ALA A 89 -40.63 -33.90 -2.57
N ASP A 90 -41.55 -34.63 -1.94
CA ASP A 90 -41.54 -36.09 -1.88
C ASP A 90 -42.02 -36.77 -3.17
N ASP A 91 -42.61 -36.03 -4.11
CA ASP A 91 -43.15 -36.48 -5.40
C ASP A 91 -42.42 -35.86 -6.60
N LEU A 92 -41.26 -35.24 -6.37
CA LEU A 92 -40.47 -34.51 -7.36
C LEU A 92 -40.20 -35.32 -8.66
N PRO A 93 -40.55 -34.81 -9.86
CA PRO A 93 -40.28 -35.47 -11.14
C PRO A 93 -38.77 -35.63 -11.39
N GLU A 94 -38.40 -36.65 -12.17
CA GLU A 94 -37.01 -37.08 -12.34
C GLU A 94 -36.09 -36.00 -12.92
N GLU A 95 -36.60 -35.26 -13.90
CA GLU A 95 -35.91 -34.13 -14.55
C GLU A 95 -35.49 -33.00 -13.58
N TYR A 96 -36.07 -32.94 -12.38
CA TYR A 96 -35.74 -31.96 -11.32
C TYR A 96 -34.80 -32.49 -10.23
N ARG A 97 -34.39 -33.77 -10.25
CA ARG A 97 -33.62 -34.41 -9.15
C ARG A 97 -32.11 -34.13 -9.20
N VAL A 98 -31.74 -32.87 -9.36
CA VAL A 98 -30.35 -32.41 -9.55
C VAL A 98 -29.77 -31.90 -8.22
N GLY A 99 -28.50 -32.21 -7.92
CA GLY A 99 -27.79 -31.65 -6.77
C GLY A 99 -28.56 -31.84 -5.47
N ILE A 100 -28.89 -30.72 -4.79
CA ILE A 100 -29.65 -30.72 -3.53
C ILE A 100 -31.10 -31.19 -3.64
N PHE A 101 -31.68 -31.25 -4.84
CA PHE A 101 -33.10 -31.54 -5.05
C PHE A 101 -33.40 -33.04 -5.03
N GLN A 102 -32.90 -33.74 -4.02
CA GLN A 102 -33.14 -35.18 -3.83
C GLN A 102 -34.44 -35.43 -3.04
N ARG A 103 -35.16 -36.49 -3.40
CA ARG A 103 -36.44 -36.86 -2.79
C ARG A 103 -36.32 -37.00 -1.26
N GLY A 104 -37.13 -36.27 -0.51
CA GLY A 104 -37.13 -36.28 0.96
C GLY A 104 -35.93 -35.60 1.63
N ALA A 105 -35.04 -34.96 0.85
CA ALA A 105 -33.93 -34.20 1.40
C ALA A 105 -34.45 -32.95 2.14
N HIS A 106 -33.82 -32.67 3.27
CA HIS A 106 -34.12 -31.51 4.10
C HIS A 106 -32.82 -30.93 4.66
N TYR A 107 -32.76 -29.60 4.70
CA TYR A 107 -31.58 -28.85 5.15
C TYR A 107 -31.98 -27.83 6.20
N THR A 108 -31.16 -27.67 7.24
CA THR A 108 -31.27 -26.49 8.10
C THR A 108 -30.82 -25.29 7.28
N ALA A 109 -31.54 -24.18 7.36
CA ALA A 109 -31.29 -22.98 6.57
C ALA A 109 -31.21 -21.73 7.44
N TRP A 110 -30.36 -20.78 7.03
CA TRP A 110 -30.35 -19.42 7.55
C TRP A 110 -30.51 -18.42 6.41
N LEU A 111 -31.48 -17.52 6.55
CA LEU A 111 -31.87 -16.52 5.56
C LEU A 111 -31.49 -15.12 6.06
N ARG A 112 -30.74 -14.37 5.26
CA ARG A 112 -30.51 -12.93 5.44
C ARG A 112 -31.41 -12.16 4.47
N PHE A 113 -32.43 -11.47 4.99
CA PHE A 113 -33.17 -10.48 4.21
C PHE A 113 -32.45 -9.12 4.26
N SER A 114 -32.45 -8.38 3.15
CA SER A 114 -31.69 -7.13 3.00
C SER A 114 -32.18 -6.27 1.83
N SER A 115 -31.79 -4.99 1.81
CA SER A 115 -31.99 -4.07 0.69
C SER A 115 -30.69 -3.42 0.21
N ASP A 116 -30.67 -2.94 -1.03
CA ASP A 116 -29.55 -2.23 -1.66
C ASP A 116 -29.34 -0.79 -1.13
N ILE A 117 -30.37 -0.23 -0.50
CA ILE A 117 -30.43 1.08 0.15
C ILE A 117 -29.31 1.24 1.20
N PRO A 118 -28.63 2.41 1.29
CA PRO A 118 -27.70 2.72 2.38
C PRO A 118 -28.38 2.63 3.75
N SER A 119 -27.68 2.14 4.78
CA SER A 119 -28.30 1.77 6.06
C SER A 119 -28.93 2.93 6.85
N TYR A 120 -28.53 4.18 6.57
CA TYR A 120 -29.08 5.40 7.16
C TYR A 120 -30.34 5.92 6.46
N ASN A 121 -30.63 5.47 5.23
CA ASN A 121 -31.81 5.89 4.50
C ASN A 121 -33.05 5.05 4.90
N PRO A 122 -34.24 5.68 4.99
CA PRO A 122 -35.51 4.96 5.11
C PRO A 122 -35.70 3.93 4.00
N ASP A 123 -36.22 2.74 4.33
CA ASP A 123 -36.43 1.64 3.37
C ASP A 123 -37.86 1.48 2.84
N HIS A 124 -38.77 2.36 3.24
CA HIS A 124 -40.08 2.55 2.63
C HIS A 124 -40.38 4.06 2.59
N THR A 125 -40.46 4.65 1.39
CA THR A 125 -40.96 6.03 1.21
C THR A 125 -41.59 6.18 -0.18
N ALA A 126 -42.38 7.24 -0.37
CA ALA A 126 -42.94 7.60 -1.68
C ALA A 126 -41.90 7.94 -2.78
N THR A 127 -40.59 8.00 -2.46
CA THR A 127 -39.52 8.34 -3.40
C THR A 127 -38.31 7.39 -3.36
N ASN A 128 -38.31 6.37 -2.49
CA ASN A 128 -37.19 5.44 -2.32
C ASN A 128 -37.66 3.99 -2.07
N ASN A 129 -37.92 3.26 -3.16
CA ASN A 129 -38.29 1.85 -3.16
C ASN A 129 -37.13 1.00 -3.69
N GLY A 130 -36.04 0.88 -2.92
CA GLY A 130 -34.83 0.16 -3.33
C GLY A 130 -35.00 -1.36 -3.44
N THR A 131 -34.10 -2.01 -4.17
CA THR A 131 -34.14 -3.47 -4.42
C THR A 131 -34.03 -4.25 -3.12
N THR A 132 -34.91 -5.23 -2.93
CA THR A 132 -34.86 -6.15 -1.78
C THR A 132 -34.42 -7.54 -2.22
N GLY A 133 -33.83 -8.30 -1.31
CA GLY A 133 -33.36 -9.65 -1.60
C GLY A 133 -33.01 -10.49 -0.38
N VAL A 134 -32.85 -11.78 -0.62
CA VAL A 134 -32.54 -12.80 0.37
C VAL A 134 -31.29 -13.59 -0.03
N GLY A 135 -30.36 -13.73 0.92
CA GLY A 135 -29.31 -14.75 0.89
C GLY A 135 -29.75 -15.94 1.73
N ILE A 136 -29.86 -17.12 1.13
CA ILE A 136 -30.26 -18.38 1.78
C ILE A 136 -29.02 -19.27 1.89
N LYS A 137 -28.58 -19.61 3.09
CA LYS A 137 -27.51 -20.60 3.33
C LYS A 137 -28.10 -21.89 3.86
N LEU A 138 -27.90 -22.99 3.14
CA LEU A 138 -28.24 -24.36 3.54
C LEU A 138 -27.03 -25.02 4.21
N PHE A 139 -27.26 -25.84 5.23
CA PHE A 139 -26.23 -26.56 5.98
C PHE A 139 -26.35 -28.07 5.78
N GLY A 140 -25.22 -28.77 5.73
CA GLY A 140 -25.16 -30.23 5.52
C GLY A 140 -25.10 -30.67 4.05
N VAL A 141 -24.80 -29.74 3.12
CA VAL A 141 -24.64 -30.03 1.70
C VAL A 141 -23.22 -30.51 1.43
N ALA A 142 -23.05 -31.83 1.41
CA ALA A 142 -21.80 -32.51 1.05
C ALA A 142 -21.45 -32.35 -0.44
N GLY A 143 -20.22 -32.75 -0.82
CA GLY A 143 -19.69 -32.64 -2.18
C GLY A 143 -18.87 -31.36 -2.42
N PRO A 144 -18.02 -31.32 -3.47
CA PRO A 144 -17.24 -30.14 -3.81
C PRO A 144 -18.14 -28.96 -4.15
N LYS A 145 -17.64 -27.74 -3.95
CA LYS A 145 -18.31 -26.51 -4.38
C LYS A 145 -17.62 -25.96 -5.63
N VAL A 146 -18.36 -25.20 -6.44
CA VAL A 146 -17.77 -24.40 -7.54
C VAL A 146 -16.81 -23.34 -7.00
N LEU A 147 -17.02 -22.92 -5.75
CA LEU A 147 -16.17 -22.03 -5.00
C LEU A 147 -15.02 -22.76 -4.28
N ASP A 148 -13.81 -22.68 -4.84
CA ASP A 148 -12.58 -23.25 -4.28
C ASP A 148 -11.92 -22.31 -3.24
N VAL A 149 -12.53 -22.20 -2.04
CA VAL A 149 -11.98 -21.37 -0.93
C VAL A 149 -11.93 -22.09 0.43
N ASP A 150 -12.67 -23.17 0.61
CA ASP A 150 -12.74 -23.93 1.86
C ASP A 150 -12.96 -25.42 1.53
N PRO A 151 -11.91 -26.26 1.59
CA PRO A 151 -12.01 -27.70 1.31
C PRO A 151 -12.92 -28.49 2.26
N GLY A 152 -13.43 -27.87 3.33
CA GLY A 152 -14.39 -28.46 4.26
C GLY A 152 -15.84 -27.98 4.10
N ASP A 153 -16.13 -27.05 3.17
CA ASP A 153 -17.43 -26.36 3.12
C ASP A 153 -18.62 -27.31 2.90
N ASN A 154 -19.42 -27.48 3.95
CA ASN A 154 -20.65 -28.26 3.95
C ASN A 154 -21.91 -27.38 3.80
N THR A 155 -21.76 -26.14 3.33
CA THR A 155 -22.84 -25.18 3.14
C THR A 155 -23.07 -24.83 1.67
N LEU A 156 -24.30 -24.47 1.30
CA LEU A 156 -24.65 -24.04 -0.06
C LEU A 156 -25.46 -22.75 0.01
N ASP A 157 -25.17 -21.81 -0.89
CA ASP A 157 -25.86 -20.52 -0.94
C ASP A 157 -26.80 -20.42 -2.16
N LEU A 158 -27.94 -19.78 -1.95
CA LEU A 158 -28.87 -19.35 -3.00
C LEU A 158 -29.20 -17.88 -2.76
N ILE A 159 -29.02 -17.02 -3.76
CA ILE A 159 -29.23 -15.56 -3.62
C ILE A 159 -30.28 -15.10 -4.63
N LEU A 160 -31.35 -14.48 -4.11
CA LEU A 160 -32.48 -14.01 -4.90
C LEU A 160 -32.84 -12.56 -4.52
N GLN A 161 -33.40 -11.81 -5.47
CA GLN A 161 -33.81 -10.41 -5.31
C GLN A 161 -35.15 -10.15 -6.02
N ASN A 162 -35.83 -9.04 -5.73
CA ASN A 162 -37.18 -8.77 -6.21
C ASN A 162 -37.27 -8.25 -7.66
N THR A 163 -36.36 -8.69 -8.54
CA THR A 163 -36.32 -8.34 -9.96
C THR A 163 -36.26 -9.59 -10.83
N THR A 164 -37.04 -9.62 -11.91
CA THR A 164 -37.17 -10.78 -12.82
C THR A 164 -35.87 -11.10 -13.57
N SER A 165 -35.10 -10.07 -13.92
CA SER A 165 -33.76 -10.14 -14.50
C SER A 165 -32.77 -9.24 -13.74
N PHE A 166 -31.50 -9.26 -14.14
CA PHE A 166 -30.51 -8.28 -13.69
C PHE A 166 -30.64 -7.02 -14.56
N PHE A 167 -30.19 -5.85 -14.10
CA PHE A 167 -30.41 -4.62 -14.91
C PHE A 167 -29.43 -4.51 -16.08
N ALA A 168 -28.16 -4.88 -15.89
CA ALA A 168 -27.14 -4.91 -16.93
C ALA A 168 -27.04 -6.29 -17.58
N SER A 169 -26.88 -6.32 -18.90
CA SER A 169 -26.87 -7.54 -19.70
C SER A 169 -25.62 -8.39 -19.47
N ASP A 170 -24.45 -7.75 -19.33
CA ASP A 170 -23.17 -8.40 -19.09
C ASP A 170 -22.26 -7.56 -18.17
N ALA A 171 -21.06 -8.09 -17.86
CA ALA A 171 -20.07 -7.37 -17.06
C ALA A 171 -19.55 -6.08 -17.72
N MET A 172 -19.58 -5.95 -19.05
CA MET A 172 -19.12 -4.75 -19.77
C MET A 172 -20.09 -3.60 -19.54
N GLU A 173 -21.40 -3.85 -19.72
CA GLU A 173 -22.45 -2.88 -19.44
C GLU A 173 -22.50 -2.51 -17.94
N MET A 174 -22.32 -3.49 -17.06
CA MET A 174 -22.24 -3.25 -15.61
C MET A 174 -21.01 -2.40 -15.22
N CYS A 175 -19.87 -2.59 -15.90
CA CYS A 175 -18.67 -1.75 -15.74
C CYS A 175 -18.94 -0.32 -16.23
N GLY A 176 -19.52 -0.16 -17.43
CA GLY A 176 -19.92 1.13 -17.97
C GLY A 176 -20.88 1.89 -17.06
N PHE A 177 -21.94 1.23 -16.57
CA PHE A 177 -22.87 1.78 -15.59
C PHE A 177 -22.16 2.27 -14.32
N LYS A 178 -21.25 1.46 -13.75
CA LYS A 178 -20.54 1.81 -12.51
C LYS A 178 -19.50 2.92 -12.71
N MET A 179 -18.79 2.95 -13.83
CA MET A 179 -17.87 4.04 -14.19
C MET A 179 -18.65 5.34 -14.44
N ALA A 180 -19.76 5.29 -15.19
CA ALA A 180 -20.61 6.45 -15.42
C ALA A 180 -21.26 6.99 -14.13
N ALA A 181 -21.63 6.12 -13.18
CA ALA A 181 -22.07 6.52 -11.85
C ALA A 181 -20.95 7.21 -11.06
N TYR A 182 -19.77 6.60 -10.98
CA TYR A 182 -18.63 7.09 -10.19
C TYR A 182 -18.08 8.43 -10.70
N TYR A 183 -18.03 8.63 -12.03
CA TYR A 183 -17.56 9.88 -12.64
C TYR A 183 -18.69 10.90 -12.96
N GLY A 184 -19.91 10.69 -12.47
CA GLY A 184 -21.02 11.65 -12.60
C GLY A 184 -21.69 11.73 -13.98
N TYR A 185 -21.34 10.88 -14.94
CA TYR A 185 -21.90 10.84 -16.29
C TYR A 185 -23.17 10.00 -16.45
N ILE A 186 -23.69 9.42 -15.37
CA ILE A 186 -24.79 8.43 -15.40
C ILE A 186 -26.05 8.89 -16.15
N GLY A 187 -26.38 10.18 -16.09
CA GLY A 187 -27.50 10.78 -16.81
C GLY A 187 -27.32 10.86 -18.33
N ALA A 188 -26.08 10.81 -18.83
CA ALA A 188 -25.79 10.63 -20.25
C ALA A 188 -25.85 9.14 -20.62
N TRP A 189 -25.07 8.31 -19.91
CA TRP A 189 -24.97 6.87 -20.14
C TRP A 189 -26.36 6.17 -20.19
N ARG A 190 -27.28 6.52 -19.28
CA ARG A 190 -28.66 5.97 -19.26
C ARG A 190 -29.53 6.35 -20.47
N ARG A 191 -29.20 7.43 -21.22
CA ARG A 191 -29.91 7.75 -22.48
C ARG A 191 -29.46 6.83 -23.61
N ASP A 192 -28.19 6.46 -23.61
CA ASP A 192 -27.57 5.61 -24.63
C ASP A 192 -27.86 4.12 -24.37
N HIS A 193 -28.26 3.76 -23.14
CA HIS A 193 -28.61 2.40 -22.71
C HIS A 193 -30.11 2.28 -22.29
N PRO A 194 -31.07 2.49 -23.22
CA PRO A 194 -32.49 2.64 -22.91
C PRO A 194 -33.17 1.38 -22.34
N VAL A 195 -32.66 0.18 -22.65
CA VAL A 195 -33.17 -1.08 -22.08
C VAL A 195 -32.88 -1.13 -20.58
N THR A 196 -31.62 -0.93 -20.21
CA THR A 196 -31.14 -0.91 -18.83
C THR A 196 -31.71 0.25 -18.02
N ASP A 197 -31.87 1.44 -18.62
CA ASP A 197 -32.61 2.54 -18.02
C ASP A 197 -34.08 2.20 -17.74
N GLY A 198 -34.73 1.46 -18.66
CA GLY A 198 -36.09 0.94 -18.47
C GLY A 198 -36.19 -0.05 -17.30
N ILE A 199 -35.25 -0.99 -17.19
CA ILE A 199 -35.21 -1.94 -16.06
C ILE A 199 -34.96 -1.18 -14.74
N LEU A 200 -34.02 -0.24 -14.71
CA LEU A 200 -33.74 0.58 -13.52
C LEU A 200 -34.94 1.44 -13.08
N LYS A 201 -35.76 1.93 -14.02
CA LYS A 201 -37.02 2.62 -13.72
C LYS A 201 -38.07 1.67 -13.17
N SER A 202 -38.20 0.47 -13.76
CA SER A 202 -39.08 -0.60 -13.29
C SER A 202 -38.74 -1.05 -11.86
N MET A 203 -37.44 -1.19 -11.54
CA MET A 203 -36.95 -1.45 -10.19
C MET A 203 -37.37 -0.35 -9.20
N ALA A 204 -37.05 0.92 -9.51
CA ALA A 204 -37.32 2.05 -8.62
C ALA A 204 -38.82 2.34 -8.38
N ALA A 205 -39.71 1.82 -9.24
CA ALA A 205 -41.16 1.96 -9.08
C ALA A 205 -41.79 0.92 -8.12
N ARG A 206 -41.05 -0.12 -7.73
CA ARG A 206 -41.60 -1.32 -7.06
C ARG A 206 -41.71 -1.16 -5.54
N GLU A 207 -42.85 -0.66 -5.06
CA GLU A 207 -43.15 -0.58 -3.62
C GLU A 207 -43.16 -1.97 -2.96
N VAL A 208 -42.30 -2.18 -1.95
CA VAL A 208 -42.26 -3.42 -1.16
C VAL A 208 -42.92 -3.19 0.21
N LYS A 209 -44.03 -3.90 0.48
CA LYS A 209 -44.80 -3.73 1.73
C LYS A 209 -44.46 -4.75 2.82
N SER A 210 -43.96 -5.94 2.44
CA SER A 210 -43.42 -6.94 3.37
C SER A 210 -42.45 -7.87 2.65
N LEU A 211 -41.32 -8.16 3.29
CA LEU A 211 -40.33 -9.14 2.83
C LEU A 211 -40.86 -10.59 2.85
N LEU A 212 -42.01 -10.84 3.49
CA LEU A 212 -42.66 -12.15 3.57
C LEU A 212 -43.79 -12.33 2.52
N THR A 213 -44.17 -11.27 1.81
CA THR A 213 -45.12 -11.30 0.68
C THR A 213 -44.46 -11.03 -0.66
N GLU A 214 -43.15 -10.77 -0.68
CA GLU A 214 -42.40 -10.41 -1.88
C GLU A 214 -41.93 -11.65 -2.68
N LYS A 215 -42.22 -11.67 -3.98
CA LYS A 215 -41.68 -12.69 -4.91
C LYS A 215 -40.27 -12.31 -5.36
N LEU A 216 -39.34 -13.25 -5.30
CA LEU A 216 -37.91 -13.06 -5.59
C LEU A 216 -37.41 -14.02 -6.68
N TRP A 217 -36.40 -13.62 -7.46
CA TRP A 217 -35.76 -14.44 -8.51
C TRP A 217 -34.23 -14.41 -8.36
N SER A 218 -33.54 -15.42 -8.90
CA SER A 218 -32.07 -15.43 -8.97
C SER A 218 -31.48 -14.42 -9.96
N CYS A 219 -32.33 -13.87 -10.85
CA CYS A 219 -32.05 -12.99 -12.00
C CYS A 219 -31.19 -13.62 -13.10
N ILE A 220 -30.03 -14.14 -12.72
CA ILE A 220 -29.09 -14.86 -13.59
C ILE A 220 -29.44 -16.35 -13.69
N PRO A 221 -29.00 -17.03 -14.76
CA PRO A 221 -29.15 -18.48 -14.90
C PRO A 221 -28.06 -19.25 -14.16
N TYR A 222 -28.39 -20.52 -13.90
CA TYR A 222 -27.52 -21.53 -13.28
C TYR A 222 -27.60 -22.81 -14.12
N LYS A 223 -26.54 -23.61 -14.11
CA LYS A 223 -26.57 -25.00 -14.56
C LYS A 223 -27.62 -25.81 -13.78
N PHE A 224 -28.09 -26.88 -14.38
CA PHE A 224 -29.07 -27.77 -13.77
C PHE A 224 -28.87 -29.24 -14.18
N GLY A 225 -27.65 -29.72 -13.95
CA GLY A 225 -27.17 -31.01 -14.42
C GLY A 225 -27.18 -31.10 -15.95
N THR A 226 -27.07 -32.33 -16.48
CA THR A 226 -27.20 -32.58 -17.92
C THR A 226 -28.58 -33.11 -18.30
N ASP A 227 -28.86 -33.15 -19.59
CA ASP A 227 -29.93 -33.96 -20.18
C ASP A 227 -29.47 -35.42 -20.42
N ALA A 228 -30.27 -36.18 -21.18
CA ALA A 228 -30.00 -37.57 -21.54
C ALA A 228 -28.88 -37.74 -22.58
N ASP A 229 -28.58 -36.71 -23.37
CA ASP A 229 -27.51 -36.67 -24.39
C ASP A 229 -26.22 -36.03 -23.83
N GLY A 230 -26.21 -35.71 -22.53
CA GLY A 230 -25.05 -35.18 -21.80
C GLY A 230 -24.82 -33.67 -21.96
N GLN A 231 -25.77 -32.92 -22.51
CA GLN A 231 -25.65 -31.46 -22.62
C GLN A 231 -26.06 -30.77 -21.33
N ASP A 232 -25.36 -29.69 -20.95
CA ASP A 232 -25.72 -28.87 -19.78
C ASP A 232 -27.14 -28.29 -19.93
N ARG A 233 -28.01 -28.55 -18.96
CA ARG A 233 -29.30 -27.87 -18.82
C ARG A 233 -29.14 -26.62 -17.94
N TYR A 234 -30.08 -25.69 -18.06
CA TYR A 234 -30.03 -24.41 -17.35
C TYR A 234 -31.37 -24.05 -16.73
N CYS A 235 -31.33 -23.26 -15.66
CA CYS A 235 -32.51 -22.77 -14.96
C CYS A 235 -32.32 -21.38 -14.35
N LYS A 236 -33.42 -20.71 -14.01
CA LYS A 236 -33.46 -19.65 -12.99
C LYS A 236 -34.19 -20.16 -11.74
N TYR A 237 -33.83 -19.65 -10.56
CA TYR A 237 -34.53 -19.96 -9.31
C TYR A 237 -35.54 -18.87 -8.98
N VAL A 238 -36.69 -19.27 -8.43
CA VAL A 238 -37.79 -18.37 -8.06
C VAL A 238 -38.26 -18.73 -6.65
N LEU A 239 -38.47 -17.73 -5.80
CA LEU A 239 -39.02 -17.88 -4.46
C LEU A 239 -40.39 -17.21 -4.41
N GLN A 240 -41.44 -18.02 -4.29
CA GLN A 240 -42.84 -17.62 -4.32
C GLN A 240 -43.43 -17.69 -2.90
N PRO A 241 -43.79 -16.56 -2.27
CA PRO A 241 -44.45 -16.58 -0.96
C PRO A 241 -45.83 -17.23 -1.03
N ARG A 242 -46.19 -17.99 0.02
CA ARG A 242 -47.56 -18.50 0.25
C ARG A 242 -48.39 -17.61 1.19
N LEU A 243 -47.77 -16.62 1.84
CA LEU A 243 -48.47 -15.68 2.72
C LEU A 243 -49.24 -14.63 1.91
N SER A 244 -50.55 -14.55 2.14
CA SER A 244 -51.29 -13.30 1.96
C SER A 244 -51.08 -12.39 3.18
N ASP A 245 -51.11 -11.07 2.98
CA ASP A 245 -50.99 -10.10 4.07
C ASP A 245 -52.01 -10.36 5.20
N ASN A 246 -51.54 -10.27 6.44
CA ASN A 246 -52.32 -10.49 7.66
C ASN A 246 -52.65 -9.18 8.41
N GLY A 247 -52.40 -8.01 7.83
CA GLY A 247 -52.79 -6.71 8.38
C GLY A 247 -51.91 -6.22 9.53
N ILE A 248 -50.69 -6.76 9.66
CA ILE A 248 -49.64 -6.17 10.50
C ILE A 248 -48.90 -5.14 9.64
N THR A 249 -49.18 -3.86 9.88
CA THR A 249 -48.44 -2.73 9.29
C THR A 249 -47.63 -2.04 10.39
N PRO A 250 -46.31 -1.83 10.23
CA PRO A 250 -45.54 -0.91 11.06
C PRO A 250 -46.02 0.55 10.94
N ASP A 251 -45.30 1.46 11.59
CA ASP A 251 -45.39 2.88 11.25
C ASP A 251 -44.71 3.11 9.89
N ASP A 252 -45.46 3.58 8.89
CA ASP A 252 -44.95 3.95 7.55
C ASP A 252 -43.87 5.06 7.61
N ALA A 253 -43.70 5.72 8.76
CA ALA A 253 -42.64 6.70 9.00
C ALA A 253 -41.38 6.13 9.70
N ASP A 254 -41.34 4.85 10.09
CA ASP A 254 -40.13 4.25 10.67
C ASP A 254 -39.05 4.07 9.58
N PRO A 255 -37.83 4.61 9.75
CA PRO A 255 -36.76 4.48 8.76
C PRO A 255 -36.26 3.02 8.57
N ASN A 256 -36.78 2.05 9.33
CA ASN A 256 -36.53 0.62 9.19
C ASN A 256 -37.84 -0.18 9.09
N TYR A 257 -38.87 0.39 8.45
CA TYR A 257 -40.17 -0.22 8.20
C TYR A 257 -40.09 -1.71 7.85
N LEU A 258 -39.24 -2.11 6.88
CA LEU A 258 -39.14 -3.51 6.45
C LEU A 258 -38.58 -4.45 7.53
N MET A 259 -37.67 -3.97 8.39
CA MET A 259 -37.19 -4.69 9.56
C MET A 259 -38.28 -4.83 10.63
N LYS A 260 -39.06 -3.76 10.87
CA LYS A 260 -40.18 -3.78 11.82
C LYS A 260 -41.27 -4.76 11.40
N ASP A 261 -41.64 -4.76 10.12
CA ASP A 261 -42.60 -5.68 9.53
C ASP A 261 -42.17 -7.14 9.74
N LEU A 262 -40.95 -7.47 9.30
CA LEU A 262 -40.37 -8.80 9.44
C LEU A 262 -40.30 -9.25 10.91
N GLN A 263 -39.92 -8.34 11.82
CA GLN A 263 -39.87 -8.61 13.26
C GLN A 263 -41.27 -8.86 13.85
N ALA A 264 -42.27 -8.03 13.51
CA ALA A 264 -43.61 -8.12 14.05
C ALA A 264 -44.37 -9.36 13.55
N ARG A 265 -44.22 -9.70 12.26
CA ARG A 265 -44.80 -10.91 11.68
C ARG A 265 -44.15 -12.16 12.26
N LEU A 266 -42.81 -12.27 12.27
CA LEU A 266 -42.13 -13.48 12.74
C LEU A 266 -42.24 -13.70 14.27
N LYS A 267 -42.44 -12.65 15.07
CA LYS A 267 -42.81 -12.81 16.49
C LYS A 267 -44.18 -13.43 16.72
N THR A 268 -45.06 -13.38 15.73
CA THR A 268 -46.48 -13.77 15.85
C THR A 268 -46.81 -15.06 15.10
N ALA A 269 -46.22 -15.26 13.91
CA ALA A 269 -46.50 -16.38 13.02
C ALA A 269 -45.25 -16.81 12.24
N GLY A 270 -45.28 -18.02 11.69
CA GLY A 270 -44.27 -18.48 10.74
C GLY A 270 -44.56 -17.98 9.32
N ALA A 271 -43.62 -18.22 8.41
CA ALA A 271 -43.74 -17.92 6.99
C ALA A 271 -43.40 -19.14 6.13
N ILE A 272 -44.00 -19.22 4.94
CA ILE A 272 -43.80 -20.33 4.00
C ILE A 272 -43.58 -19.77 2.61
N PHE A 273 -42.51 -20.23 1.95
CA PHE A 273 -42.23 -19.95 0.54
C PHE A 273 -42.11 -21.25 -0.25
N ASP A 274 -42.68 -21.28 -1.45
CA ASP A 274 -42.35 -22.25 -2.49
C ASP A 274 -41.03 -21.87 -3.15
N PHE A 275 -40.07 -22.79 -3.15
CA PHE A 275 -38.85 -22.67 -3.94
C PHE A 275 -39.07 -23.40 -5.27
N GLN A 276 -38.93 -22.67 -6.36
CA GLN A 276 -39.31 -23.09 -7.70
C GLN A 276 -38.14 -23.00 -8.68
N ILE A 277 -38.18 -23.86 -9.70
CA ILE A 277 -37.20 -23.92 -10.78
C ILE A 277 -37.89 -23.56 -12.08
N GLN A 278 -37.32 -22.59 -12.78
CA GLN A 278 -37.71 -22.17 -14.12
C GLN A 278 -36.67 -22.75 -15.11
N LEU A 279 -36.96 -23.91 -15.71
CA LEU A 279 -36.05 -24.57 -16.67
C LEU A 279 -36.02 -23.85 -18.01
N ARG A 280 -34.85 -23.72 -18.63
CA ARG A 280 -34.71 -23.23 -20.02
C ARG A 280 -35.47 -24.16 -20.98
N THR A 281 -36.42 -23.63 -21.74
CA THR A 281 -37.28 -24.39 -22.67
C THR A 281 -36.99 -24.14 -24.15
N ASN A 282 -36.39 -23.00 -24.51
CA ASN A 282 -35.87 -22.74 -25.87
C ASN A 282 -34.55 -21.99 -25.78
N GLU A 283 -33.51 -22.47 -26.46
CA GLU A 283 -32.19 -21.83 -26.40
C GLU A 283 -32.03 -20.60 -27.30
N GLU A 284 -32.82 -20.47 -28.36
CA GLU A 284 -32.78 -19.31 -29.26
C GLU A 284 -33.36 -18.05 -28.61
N THR A 285 -34.36 -18.22 -27.73
CA THR A 285 -35.14 -17.11 -27.17
C THR A 285 -34.90 -16.85 -25.69
N GLN A 286 -34.32 -17.80 -24.94
CA GLN A 286 -33.98 -17.64 -23.52
C GLN A 286 -32.46 -17.67 -23.34
N SER A 287 -31.86 -16.51 -23.06
CA SER A 287 -30.42 -16.35 -22.98
C SER A 287 -29.83 -16.86 -21.67
N ILE A 288 -28.62 -17.41 -21.74
CA ILE A 288 -27.76 -17.71 -20.58
C ILE A 288 -26.54 -16.78 -20.46
N ILE A 289 -26.38 -15.86 -21.41
CA ILE A 289 -25.26 -14.88 -21.43
C ILE A 289 -25.73 -13.45 -21.18
N ASN A 290 -26.95 -13.09 -21.61
CA ASN A 290 -27.59 -11.82 -21.28
C ASN A 290 -28.39 -11.95 -19.98
N ALA A 291 -27.88 -11.34 -18.91
CA ALA A 291 -28.50 -11.37 -17.57
C ALA A 291 -29.77 -10.51 -17.45
N SER A 292 -30.01 -9.59 -18.40
CA SER A 292 -31.21 -8.75 -18.46
C SER A 292 -32.42 -9.43 -19.11
N ASP A 293 -32.22 -10.61 -19.70
CA ASP A 293 -33.27 -11.38 -20.37
C ASP A 293 -34.32 -11.97 -19.40
N ILE A 294 -35.61 -11.78 -19.70
CA ILE A 294 -36.74 -12.10 -18.81
C ILE A 294 -37.49 -13.32 -19.33
N TRP A 295 -37.18 -14.51 -18.80
CA TRP A 295 -37.83 -15.74 -19.22
C TRP A 295 -39.32 -15.74 -18.81
N ASN A 296 -40.21 -15.88 -19.79
CA ASN A 296 -41.65 -15.73 -19.66
C ASN A 296 -42.28 -16.85 -18.81
N GLU A 297 -42.79 -16.52 -17.62
CA GLU A 297 -43.41 -17.48 -16.69
C GLU A 297 -44.78 -18.03 -17.14
N GLY A 298 -45.31 -17.56 -18.28
CA GLY A 298 -46.67 -17.84 -18.74
C GLY A 298 -47.71 -16.83 -18.25
N VAL A 299 -47.27 -15.66 -17.78
CA VAL A 299 -48.13 -14.55 -17.33
C VAL A 299 -48.29 -13.47 -18.42
N PRO A 300 -49.42 -12.75 -18.50
CA PRO A 300 -49.56 -11.62 -19.42
C PRO A 300 -48.56 -10.50 -19.14
N ALA A 301 -48.07 -9.84 -20.20
CA ALA A 301 -47.12 -8.73 -20.14
C ALA A 301 -47.79 -7.41 -19.66
N THR A 302 -48.36 -7.43 -18.46
CA THR A 302 -49.25 -6.40 -17.91
C THR A 302 -48.64 -5.54 -16.79
N ASP A 303 -47.43 -5.85 -16.33
CA ASP A 303 -46.69 -5.03 -15.36
C ASP A 303 -45.34 -4.54 -15.94
N ASP A 304 -44.68 -3.61 -15.25
CA ASP A 304 -43.40 -3.06 -15.71
C ASP A 304 -42.21 -4.03 -15.55
N HIS A 305 -42.40 -5.18 -14.91
CA HIS A 305 -41.36 -6.18 -14.63
C HIS A 305 -41.36 -7.35 -15.64
N ASN A 306 -42.40 -7.49 -16.46
CA ASN A 306 -42.53 -8.54 -17.47
C ASN A 306 -42.81 -8.06 -18.91
N LYS A 307 -42.86 -6.74 -19.16
CA LYS A 307 -43.05 -6.14 -20.50
C LYS A 307 -42.11 -6.63 -21.60
N ASN A 308 -40.86 -6.96 -21.24
CA ASN A 308 -39.83 -7.40 -22.18
C ASN A 308 -39.55 -8.92 -22.08
N GLN A 309 -40.55 -9.74 -21.72
CA GLN A 309 -40.37 -11.18 -21.55
C GLN A 309 -40.24 -11.95 -22.87
N THR A 310 -39.59 -13.12 -22.80
CA THR A 310 -39.35 -14.02 -23.96
C THR A 310 -40.65 -14.49 -24.64
N THR A 311 -40.58 -14.85 -25.91
CA THR A 311 -41.72 -15.41 -26.66
C THR A 311 -42.14 -16.77 -26.11
N ASP A 312 -41.17 -17.63 -25.81
CA ASP A 312 -41.42 -18.98 -25.33
C ASP A 312 -41.61 -19.02 -23.81
N VAL A 313 -42.65 -19.75 -23.39
CA VAL A 313 -42.98 -19.93 -21.98
C VAL A 313 -42.01 -20.91 -21.33
N SER A 314 -41.43 -20.47 -20.21
CA SER A 314 -40.75 -21.31 -19.23
C SER A 314 -41.45 -21.09 -17.88
N LYS A 315 -42.30 -22.05 -17.49
CA LYS A 315 -43.11 -21.95 -16.27
C LYS A 315 -42.33 -22.43 -15.04
N PRO A 316 -42.23 -21.64 -13.95
CA PRO A 316 -41.66 -22.12 -12.69
C PRO A 316 -42.43 -23.32 -12.10
N VAL A 317 -41.68 -24.34 -11.68
CA VAL A 317 -42.21 -25.55 -11.01
C VAL A 317 -41.68 -25.59 -9.59
N THR A 318 -42.56 -25.70 -8.59
CA THR A 318 -42.17 -25.89 -7.19
C THR A 318 -41.42 -27.21 -7.01
N VAL A 319 -40.22 -27.15 -6.44
CA VAL A 319 -39.38 -28.33 -6.16
C VAL A 319 -39.11 -28.53 -4.66
N ALA A 320 -39.26 -27.46 -3.87
CA ALA A 320 -39.03 -27.46 -2.44
C ALA A 320 -39.91 -26.42 -1.74
N THR A 321 -40.05 -26.52 -0.42
CA THR A 321 -40.72 -25.54 0.43
C THR A 321 -39.76 -25.09 1.53
N ILE A 322 -39.70 -23.78 1.78
CA ILE A 322 -38.97 -23.18 2.90
C ILE A 322 -39.97 -22.87 4.01
N TYR A 323 -39.75 -23.46 5.18
CA TYR A 323 -40.54 -23.26 6.38
C TYR A 323 -39.76 -22.40 7.38
N ILE A 324 -40.26 -21.18 7.62
CA ILE A 324 -39.75 -20.27 8.65
C ILE A 324 -40.67 -20.41 9.88
N PRO A 325 -40.19 -20.94 11.02
CA PRO A 325 -40.99 -20.96 12.26
C PRO A 325 -41.12 -19.55 12.87
N PRO A 326 -42.14 -19.31 13.72
CA PRO A 326 -42.21 -18.10 14.55
C PRO A 326 -40.94 -17.99 15.41
N GLN A 327 -40.33 -16.81 15.45
CA GLN A 327 -39.06 -16.56 16.13
C GLN A 327 -38.84 -15.06 16.41
N ASP A 328 -38.13 -14.75 17.48
CA ASP A 328 -37.65 -13.39 17.73
C ASP A 328 -36.34 -13.14 16.99
N ILE A 329 -36.39 -12.50 15.81
CA ILE A 329 -35.20 -12.12 15.04
C ILE A 329 -34.33 -11.04 15.70
N SER A 330 -34.84 -10.38 16.75
CA SER A 330 -34.09 -9.48 17.62
C SER A 330 -33.49 -10.17 18.85
N ALA A 331 -33.57 -11.51 18.95
CA ALA A 331 -32.86 -12.26 19.96
C ALA A 331 -31.33 -12.06 19.84
N ARG A 332 -30.65 -11.91 20.99
CA ARG A 332 -29.20 -11.68 21.10
C ARG A 332 -28.38 -12.59 20.17
N GLY A 333 -27.49 -11.99 19.38
CA GLY A 333 -26.59 -12.73 18.48
C GLY A 333 -27.25 -13.28 17.21
N GLN A 334 -28.50 -12.92 16.91
CA GLN A 334 -29.18 -13.37 15.68
C GLN A 334 -28.82 -12.50 14.46
N SER A 335 -28.86 -11.18 14.62
CA SER A 335 -28.52 -10.21 13.57
C SER A 335 -27.04 -10.30 13.22
N GLU A 336 -26.19 -10.42 14.24
CA GLU A 336 -24.74 -10.52 14.18
C GLU A 336 -24.30 -11.83 13.51
N TYR A 337 -24.98 -12.95 13.81
CA TYR A 337 -24.73 -14.23 13.13
C TYR A 337 -25.06 -14.15 11.64
N SER A 338 -26.26 -13.67 11.29
CA SER A 338 -26.68 -13.45 9.89
C SER A 338 -25.72 -12.53 9.12
N GLU A 339 -25.21 -11.49 9.78
CA GLU A 339 -24.23 -10.60 9.15
C GLU A 339 -22.83 -11.25 9.06
N SER A 340 -22.43 -12.13 9.99
CA SER A 340 -21.16 -12.86 9.90
C SER A 340 -21.09 -13.87 8.73
N LEU A 341 -22.23 -14.41 8.29
CA LEU A 341 -22.29 -15.35 7.15
C LEU A 341 -21.83 -14.68 5.83
N SER A 342 -21.04 -15.42 5.04
CA SER A 342 -20.78 -15.06 3.64
C SER A 342 -21.81 -15.75 2.74
N PHE A 343 -22.23 -15.04 1.69
CA PHE A 343 -23.15 -15.54 0.68
C PHE A 343 -22.49 -15.34 -0.68
N SER A 344 -22.31 -16.41 -1.46
CA SER A 344 -21.74 -16.36 -2.81
C SER A 344 -22.54 -17.26 -3.75
N ILE A 345 -22.94 -16.73 -4.91
CA ILE A 345 -23.68 -17.50 -5.93
C ILE A 345 -22.91 -18.71 -6.48
N ALA A 346 -21.59 -18.77 -6.30
CA ALA A 346 -20.76 -19.93 -6.66
C ALA A 346 -20.52 -20.90 -5.51
N ARG A 347 -21.08 -20.66 -4.30
CA ARG A 347 -21.12 -21.69 -3.24
C ARG A 347 -22.25 -22.66 -3.53
N THR A 348 -22.17 -23.35 -4.66
CA THR A 348 -23.11 -24.33 -5.16
C THR A 348 -22.37 -25.60 -5.60
N LEU A 349 -23.10 -26.68 -5.85
CA LEU A 349 -22.54 -27.90 -6.46
C LEU A 349 -22.22 -27.64 -7.96
N PRO A 350 -21.27 -28.37 -8.59
CA PRO A 350 -20.89 -28.16 -9.99
C PRO A 350 -22.05 -28.20 -10.99
N GLU A 351 -23.01 -29.11 -10.77
CA GLU A 351 -24.26 -29.25 -11.53
C GLU A 351 -25.26 -28.10 -11.31
N MET A 352 -24.95 -27.18 -10.40
CA MET A 352 -25.69 -25.96 -10.02
C MET A 352 -24.81 -24.70 -10.12
N ALA A 353 -23.77 -24.70 -10.97
CA ALA A 353 -22.90 -23.53 -11.15
C ALA A 353 -23.66 -22.32 -11.74
N PRO A 354 -23.48 -21.09 -11.24
CA PRO A 354 -24.02 -19.90 -11.89
C PRO A 354 -23.30 -19.62 -13.22
N VAL A 355 -23.96 -18.98 -14.19
CA VAL A 355 -23.37 -18.70 -15.52
C VAL A 355 -23.57 -17.27 -16.03
N GLY A 356 -22.70 -16.87 -16.97
CA GLY A 356 -22.64 -15.53 -17.55
C GLY A 356 -21.69 -14.59 -16.81
N SER A 357 -21.18 -13.55 -17.47
CA SER A 357 -20.14 -12.67 -16.89
C SER A 357 -20.64 -11.82 -15.70
N ILE A 358 -21.94 -11.58 -15.57
CA ILE A 358 -22.55 -11.04 -14.34
C ILE A 358 -22.39 -12.01 -13.16
N ALA A 359 -22.39 -13.32 -13.37
CA ALA A 359 -22.09 -14.28 -12.32
C ALA A 359 -20.63 -14.13 -11.85
N GLU A 360 -19.69 -14.14 -12.78
CA GLU A 360 -18.25 -13.97 -12.50
C GLU A 360 -17.97 -12.66 -11.74
N ALA A 361 -18.57 -11.55 -12.20
CA ALA A 361 -18.50 -10.25 -11.52
C ALA A 361 -19.08 -10.29 -10.08
N ARG A 362 -20.25 -10.92 -9.88
CA ARG A 362 -20.86 -11.07 -8.55
C ARG A 362 -20.02 -11.95 -7.63
N VAL A 363 -19.41 -13.02 -8.14
CA VAL A 363 -18.48 -13.87 -7.38
C VAL A 363 -17.27 -13.06 -6.93
N ALA A 364 -16.60 -12.36 -7.83
CA ALA A 364 -15.44 -11.52 -7.50
C ALA A 364 -15.78 -10.46 -6.42
N VAL A 365 -16.90 -9.73 -6.59
CA VAL A 365 -17.36 -8.72 -5.61
C VAL A 365 -17.70 -9.36 -4.26
N TYR A 366 -18.49 -10.45 -4.23
CA TYR A 366 -18.97 -11.03 -2.97
C TYR A 366 -17.84 -11.69 -2.17
N LEU A 367 -16.90 -12.37 -2.82
CA LEU A 367 -15.74 -12.96 -2.14
C LEU A 367 -14.78 -11.89 -1.61
N SER A 368 -14.46 -10.89 -2.43
CA SER A 368 -13.61 -9.77 -2.03
C SER A 368 -14.25 -8.99 -0.88
N SER A 369 -15.56 -8.72 -0.95
CA SER A 369 -16.31 -8.06 0.13
C SER A 369 -16.37 -8.89 1.40
N ALA A 370 -16.57 -10.21 1.31
CA ALA A 370 -16.58 -11.12 2.45
C ALA A 370 -15.21 -11.17 3.15
N LYS A 371 -14.11 -11.25 2.38
CA LYS A 371 -12.74 -11.21 2.92
C LYS A 371 -12.43 -9.89 3.61
N THR A 372 -12.76 -8.76 2.98
CA THR A 372 -12.61 -7.42 3.58
C THR A 372 -13.34 -7.33 4.92
N ARG A 373 -14.63 -7.69 4.98
CA ARG A 373 -15.37 -7.67 6.26
C ARG A 373 -14.78 -8.60 7.30
N ARG A 374 -14.41 -9.84 6.93
CA ARG A 374 -13.89 -10.83 7.88
C ARG A 374 -12.63 -10.31 8.57
N ASN A 375 -11.71 -9.76 7.78
CA ASN A 375 -10.46 -9.19 8.27
C ASN A 375 -10.71 -7.93 9.12
N THR A 376 -11.56 -7.00 8.67
CA THR A 376 -11.84 -5.75 9.42
C THR A 376 -12.67 -5.98 10.69
N ASN A 377 -13.51 -7.01 10.75
CA ASN A 377 -14.39 -7.30 11.89
C ASN A 377 -13.85 -8.37 12.84
N GLY A 378 -12.62 -8.85 12.64
CA GLY A 378 -12.04 -9.93 13.46
C GLY A 378 -12.81 -11.26 13.40
N GLN A 379 -13.54 -11.51 12.31
CA GLN A 379 -14.38 -12.70 12.14
C GLN A 379 -13.57 -13.88 11.58
N VAL A 380 -13.99 -15.11 11.91
CA VAL A 380 -13.41 -16.34 11.32
C VAL A 380 -13.59 -16.39 9.81
N ILE A 381 -12.58 -16.96 9.13
CA ILE A 381 -12.39 -16.81 7.68
C ILE A 381 -13.23 -17.79 6.84
N GLY A 382 -13.51 -18.99 7.36
CA GLY A 382 -14.42 -19.98 6.74
C GLY A 382 -15.91 -19.78 7.07
N GLU A 383 -16.77 -20.64 6.54
CA GLU A 383 -18.18 -20.70 6.98
C GLU A 383 -18.33 -21.53 8.28
N PRO A 384 -19.38 -21.29 9.08
CA PRO A 384 -19.69 -22.18 10.19
C PRO A 384 -20.23 -23.52 9.67
N PHE A 385 -19.50 -24.62 9.89
CA PHE A 385 -19.93 -25.98 9.52
C PHE A 385 -21.17 -26.51 10.27
N GLN A 386 -21.65 -25.75 11.26
CA GLN A 386 -22.84 -26.04 12.07
C GLN A 386 -23.73 -24.78 12.16
N PRO A 387 -25.05 -24.89 11.94
CA PRO A 387 -25.95 -23.75 12.01
C PRO A 387 -26.11 -23.26 13.47
N ARG A 388 -26.27 -21.95 13.66
CA ARG A 388 -26.74 -21.40 14.94
C ARG A 388 -28.13 -22.00 15.25
N PRO A 389 -28.40 -22.48 16.48
CA PRO A 389 -29.74 -22.87 16.89
C PRO A 389 -30.76 -21.73 16.74
N PRO A 390 -32.06 -22.02 16.58
CA PRO A 390 -33.10 -20.99 16.49
C PRO A 390 -33.24 -20.20 17.79
N ALA A 391 -33.23 -20.89 18.95
CA ALA A 391 -33.29 -20.25 20.26
C ALA A 391 -31.91 -19.66 20.65
N PRO A 392 -31.88 -18.46 21.29
CA PRO A 392 -30.63 -17.92 21.83
C PRO A 392 -30.10 -18.83 22.96
N PRO A 393 -28.79 -19.08 23.04
CA PRO A 393 -28.22 -19.87 24.14
C PRO A 393 -28.44 -19.15 25.48
N SER A 394 -28.87 -19.92 26.48
CA SER A 394 -29.02 -19.43 27.85
C SER A 394 -27.67 -18.93 28.38
N PRO A 395 -27.59 -17.71 28.97
CA PRO A 395 -26.35 -17.25 29.57
C PRO A 395 -25.97 -18.17 30.76
N PRO A 396 -24.68 -18.45 31.00
CA PRO A 396 -24.24 -19.33 32.08
C PRO A 396 -24.40 -18.73 33.50
N PHE A 397 -24.91 -17.50 33.61
CA PHE A 397 -25.14 -16.78 34.86
C PHE A 397 -26.64 -16.50 35.05
N PRO A 398 -27.19 -16.67 36.27
CA PRO A 398 -28.60 -16.43 36.54
C PRO A 398 -28.95 -14.95 36.40
N VAL A 399 -29.98 -14.65 35.61
CA VAL A 399 -30.47 -13.29 35.40
C VAL A 399 -31.20 -12.81 36.67
N GLY A 400 -30.62 -11.86 37.40
CA GLY A 400 -31.21 -11.35 38.64
C GLY A 400 -30.39 -10.33 39.44
N SER A 401 -29.08 -10.20 39.19
CA SER A 401 -28.27 -9.09 39.75
C SER A 401 -28.58 -7.79 39.00
N ALA A 402 -29.11 -6.79 39.69
CA ALA A 402 -29.46 -5.50 39.09
C ALA A 402 -28.25 -4.75 38.53
N TYR A 403 -28.37 -4.24 37.30
CA TYR A 403 -27.50 -3.18 36.80
C TYR A 403 -27.88 -1.84 37.45
N PRO A 404 -26.93 -0.93 37.70
CA PRO A 404 -27.25 0.45 38.05
C PRO A 404 -27.89 1.19 36.86
N ASP A 405 -29.03 1.85 37.07
CA ASP A 405 -29.65 2.73 36.08
C ASP A 405 -28.75 3.92 35.72
N GLY A 406 -28.76 4.34 34.44
CA GLY A 406 -28.31 5.69 34.05
C GLY A 406 -27.47 5.83 32.78
N ALA A 407 -27.06 4.75 32.10
CA ALA A 407 -26.23 4.83 30.89
C ALA A 407 -26.97 4.36 29.62
N THR A 408 -26.74 5.08 28.52
CA THR A 408 -27.32 4.88 27.18
C THR A 408 -26.73 3.64 26.43
N PRO A 409 -27.31 3.21 25.28
CA PRO A 409 -27.09 1.88 24.71
C PRO A 409 -25.64 1.41 24.61
N THR A 410 -25.37 0.26 25.25
CA THR A 410 -24.07 -0.40 25.25
C THR A 410 -23.79 -1.14 23.95
N THR A 411 -22.58 -0.97 23.40
CA THR A 411 -21.97 -1.81 22.36
C THR A 411 -22.16 -3.32 22.67
N PRO A 412 -22.47 -4.18 21.69
CA PRO A 412 -22.73 -5.60 21.92
C PRO A 412 -21.47 -6.40 22.29
N THR A 413 -21.07 -6.34 23.56
CA THR A 413 -19.99 -7.15 24.11
C THR A 413 -20.45 -8.58 24.43
N THR A 414 -20.39 -9.45 23.43
CA THR A 414 -19.71 -10.72 23.72
C THR A 414 -18.23 -10.38 23.80
N PRO A 415 -17.52 -10.60 24.92
CA PRO A 415 -16.09 -10.36 24.95
C PRO A 415 -15.43 -11.22 23.87
N SER A 416 -14.85 -10.57 22.88
CA SER A 416 -13.67 -11.09 22.19
C SER A 416 -12.69 -11.50 23.30
N ASP A 417 -12.33 -12.78 23.36
CA ASP A 417 -11.31 -13.22 24.31
C ASP A 417 -10.03 -12.41 24.01
N PRO A 418 -9.58 -11.53 24.91
CA PRO A 418 -8.46 -10.65 24.61
C PRO A 418 -7.14 -11.42 24.49
N THR A 419 -7.12 -12.71 24.86
CA THR A 419 -5.99 -13.63 24.75
C THR A 419 -6.07 -14.56 23.52
N ALA A 420 -7.19 -14.54 22.78
CA ALA A 420 -7.39 -15.37 21.60
C ALA A 420 -6.87 -14.69 20.33
N VAL A 421 -5.94 -15.35 19.64
CA VAL A 421 -5.50 -14.94 18.31
C VAL A 421 -6.54 -15.39 17.26
N VAL A 422 -7.06 -14.45 16.47
CA VAL A 422 -8.03 -14.71 15.40
C VAL A 422 -7.47 -14.46 14.00
N TYR A 423 -6.53 -13.51 13.88
CA TYR A 423 -5.70 -13.31 12.69
C TYR A 423 -4.26 -12.95 13.10
N ALA A 424 -3.34 -12.95 12.16
CA ALA A 424 -1.95 -12.54 12.35
C ALA A 424 -1.48 -11.55 11.27
N LYS A 425 -0.35 -10.88 11.52
CA LYS A 425 0.34 -10.02 10.54
C LYS A 425 1.84 -10.27 10.57
N VAL A 426 2.47 -10.23 9.39
CA VAL A 426 3.94 -10.14 9.26
C VAL A 426 4.38 -8.71 9.56
N HIS A 427 5.43 -8.56 10.38
CA HIS A 427 6.07 -7.29 10.69
C HIS A 427 7.60 -7.42 10.51
N PRO A 428 8.30 -6.44 9.90
CA PRO A 428 7.79 -5.19 9.34
C PRO A 428 6.86 -5.40 8.14
N GLY A 429 5.91 -4.47 7.95
CA GLY A 429 5.06 -4.41 6.75
C GLY A 429 5.86 -4.15 5.48
N ILE A 430 6.97 -3.41 5.58
CA ILE A 430 8.02 -3.26 4.56
C ILE A 430 9.39 -3.39 5.24
N GLY A 431 10.05 -4.55 5.08
CA GLY A 431 11.40 -4.78 5.58
C GLY A 431 12.48 -4.36 4.60
N ILE A 432 13.56 -3.75 5.10
CA ILE A 432 14.67 -3.26 4.30
C ILE A 432 15.90 -4.17 4.49
N ALA A 433 16.18 -4.98 3.49
CA ALA A 433 17.44 -5.70 3.32
C ALA A 433 18.39 -4.85 2.46
N ARG A 434 19.71 -5.08 2.55
CA ARG A 434 20.70 -4.37 1.72
C ARG A 434 21.80 -5.28 1.22
N VAL A 435 22.22 -5.04 -0.02
CA VAL A 435 23.31 -5.78 -0.68
C VAL A 435 24.67 -5.53 -0.01
N GLY A 436 25.62 -6.44 -0.24
CA GLY A 436 26.95 -6.39 0.37
C GLY A 436 27.84 -7.53 -0.12
N ASN A 437 29.09 -7.24 -0.46
CA ASN A 437 29.98 -8.18 -1.14
C ASN A 437 30.63 -9.23 -0.22
N SER A 438 30.34 -9.25 1.09
CA SER A 438 30.84 -10.30 1.98
C SER A 438 30.28 -11.67 1.57
N SER A 439 31.20 -12.61 1.37
CA SER A 439 30.92 -14.03 1.07
C SER A 439 30.91 -14.93 2.32
N LYS A 440 31.03 -14.35 3.52
CA LYS A 440 31.01 -15.09 4.78
C LYS A 440 29.62 -15.65 5.09
N THR A 441 29.61 -16.71 5.89
CA THR A 441 28.39 -17.35 6.42
C THR A 441 28.17 -16.99 7.88
N GLY A 442 26.95 -17.14 8.38
CA GLY A 442 26.59 -16.72 9.74
C GLY A 442 26.72 -15.21 9.97
N THR A 443 26.87 -14.81 11.23
CA THR A 443 26.98 -13.41 11.70
C THR A 443 28.22 -12.66 11.20
N ASP A 444 29.15 -13.35 10.54
CA ASP A 444 30.31 -12.75 9.89
C ASP A 444 29.97 -12.19 8.50
N GLY A 445 28.87 -12.62 7.88
CA GLY A 445 28.45 -12.18 6.53
C GLY A 445 27.26 -11.22 6.49
N TYR A 446 26.54 -11.05 7.61
CA TYR A 446 25.40 -10.14 7.70
C TYR A 446 25.25 -9.51 9.09
N TYR A 447 24.46 -8.44 9.17
CA TYR A 447 23.91 -7.87 10.41
C TYR A 447 22.40 -7.63 10.23
N ILE A 448 21.64 -7.53 11.31
CA ILE A 448 20.21 -7.19 11.26
C ILE A 448 20.06 -5.68 11.13
N GLY A 449 19.18 -5.22 10.23
CA GLY A 449 18.89 -3.79 10.05
C GLY A 449 18.14 -3.16 11.24
N PRO A 450 17.93 -1.82 11.24
CA PRO A 450 17.20 -1.14 12.31
C PRO A 450 15.75 -1.65 12.45
N GLU A 451 15.43 -2.28 13.59
CA GLU A 451 14.07 -2.71 13.95
C GLU A 451 13.24 -1.58 14.61
N VAL A 452 13.87 -0.48 15.05
CA VAL A 452 13.20 0.67 15.71
C VAL A 452 13.91 1.99 15.41
N VAL A 453 13.20 3.11 15.51
CA VAL A 453 13.79 4.47 15.43
C VAL A 453 14.71 4.73 16.64
N ASN A 454 15.90 5.27 16.38
CA ASN A 454 16.96 5.45 17.38
C ASN A 454 17.28 4.15 18.15
N GLY A 455 17.27 3.01 17.45
CA GLY A 455 17.64 1.71 18.01
C GLY A 455 19.13 1.57 18.34
N PRO A 456 19.60 0.34 18.68
CA PRO A 456 21.01 0.06 18.94
C PRO A 456 21.90 0.51 17.78
N TYR A 457 22.97 1.23 18.09
CA TYR A 457 23.83 1.82 17.08
C TYR A 457 24.63 0.74 16.33
N ILE A 458 24.65 0.83 14.98
CA ILE A 458 25.36 -0.12 14.10
C ILE A 458 26.74 0.45 13.74
N GLY A 459 27.79 -0.14 14.33
CA GLY A 459 29.20 0.22 14.14
C GLY A 459 29.84 -0.34 12.85
N ALA A 460 30.98 0.23 12.46
CA ALA A 460 31.69 -0.14 11.23
C ALA A 460 32.23 -1.58 11.24
N ASP A 461 32.61 -2.07 12.42
CA ASP A 461 33.02 -3.44 12.72
C ASP A 461 31.87 -4.46 12.59
N GLN A 462 30.63 -4.02 12.83
CA GLN A 462 29.45 -4.83 12.58
C GLN A 462 29.10 -4.88 11.09
N MET A 463 29.40 -3.83 10.34
CA MET A 463 29.11 -3.71 8.90
C MET A 463 30.16 -4.30 7.96
N ARG A 464 31.39 -4.53 8.42
CA ARG A 464 32.46 -5.15 7.61
C ARG A 464 32.87 -6.50 8.17
N ASP A 465 33.26 -7.42 7.30
CA ASP A 465 33.96 -8.63 7.72
C ASP A 465 35.46 -8.38 7.90
N ALA A 466 36.18 -9.38 8.41
CA ALA A 466 37.63 -9.29 8.65
C ALA A 466 38.51 -9.13 7.39
N THR A 467 37.92 -9.19 6.19
CA THR A 467 38.58 -8.87 4.90
C THR A 467 38.23 -7.46 4.41
N GLY A 468 37.41 -6.71 5.16
CA GLY A 468 36.94 -5.37 4.81
C GLY A 468 35.72 -5.34 3.89
N ALA A 469 35.19 -6.49 3.46
CA ALA A 469 34.01 -6.58 2.63
C ALA A 469 32.74 -6.18 3.40
N ILE A 470 31.77 -5.55 2.72
CA ILE A 470 30.52 -5.09 3.35
C ILE A 470 29.63 -6.30 3.62
N LYS A 471 29.30 -6.51 4.89
CA LYS A 471 28.26 -7.46 5.33
C LYS A 471 26.89 -7.01 4.82
N ARG A 472 26.04 -7.96 4.48
CA ARG A 472 24.68 -7.69 4.01
C ARG A 472 23.78 -7.24 5.17
N GLN A 473 22.86 -6.31 4.92
CA GLN A 473 21.81 -6.00 5.90
C GLN A 473 20.67 -7.00 5.72
N ALA A 474 20.33 -7.71 6.79
CA ALA A 474 19.18 -8.59 6.86
C ALA A 474 17.93 -7.80 7.32
N ALA A 475 16.82 -7.96 6.60
CA ALA A 475 15.50 -7.66 7.14
C ALA A 475 15.04 -8.86 7.98
N ARG A 476 14.81 -8.67 9.27
CA ARG A 476 14.17 -9.67 10.14
C ARG A 476 12.65 -9.48 10.12
N PHE A 477 11.92 -10.56 9.89
CA PHE A 477 10.46 -10.62 9.89
C PHE A 477 9.96 -11.50 11.02
N ARG A 478 9.03 -10.93 11.79
CA ARG A 478 8.31 -11.48 12.93
C ARG A 478 6.84 -11.64 12.55
N ILE A 479 6.07 -12.40 13.33
CA ILE A 479 4.63 -12.52 13.17
C ILE A 479 3.97 -12.13 14.49
N TYR A 480 2.96 -11.25 14.43
CA TYR A 480 2.16 -10.91 15.61
C TYR A 480 0.74 -11.42 15.43
N GLY A 481 0.21 -12.04 16.50
CA GLY A 481 -1.16 -12.51 16.60
C GLY A 481 -2.06 -11.45 17.23
N TYR A 482 -3.25 -11.26 16.67
CA TYR A 482 -4.20 -10.22 17.03
C TYR A 482 -5.54 -10.81 17.46
N ASN A 483 -6.23 -10.14 18.38
CA ASN A 483 -7.60 -10.49 18.77
C ASN A 483 -8.63 -9.85 17.82
N ALA A 484 -9.91 -10.11 18.05
CA ALA A 484 -10.98 -9.60 17.18
C ALA A 484 -11.22 -8.09 17.25
N ASN A 485 -10.60 -7.37 18.20
CA ASN A 485 -10.61 -5.90 18.26
C ASN A 485 -9.46 -5.29 17.44
N GLY A 486 -8.46 -6.10 17.07
CA GLY A 486 -7.19 -5.63 16.53
C GLY A 486 -6.12 -5.31 17.58
N ASP A 487 -6.30 -5.71 18.85
CA ASP A 487 -5.23 -5.59 19.85
C ASP A 487 -4.15 -6.66 19.61
N VAL A 488 -2.88 -6.32 19.88
CA VAL A 488 -1.75 -7.27 19.82
C VAL A 488 -1.81 -8.21 21.02
N VAL A 489 -1.90 -9.52 20.75
CA VAL A 489 -2.01 -10.56 21.80
C VAL A 489 -0.65 -11.10 22.20
N LYS A 490 0.20 -11.42 21.21
CA LYS A 490 1.54 -12.02 21.37
C LYS A 490 2.30 -12.06 20.04
N GLU A 491 3.62 -12.10 20.14
CA GLU A 491 4.47 -12.56 19.04
C GLU A 491 4.28 -14.08 18.83
N LEU A 492 4.24 -14.49 17.56
CA LEU A 492 4.13 -15.89 17.14
C LEU A 492 5.49 -16.36 16.64
N THR A 493 6.01 -17.39 17.30
CA THR A 493 7.34 -17.98 17.08
C THR A 493 7.22 -19.50 16.98
N LYS A 494 8.29 -20.21 16.59
CA LYS A 494 8.24 -21.69 16.51
C LYS A 494 8.01 -22.39 17.85
N ALA A 495 8.04 -21.65 18.96
CA ALA A 495 7.75 -22.15 20.30
C ALA A 495 6.25 -22.11 20.65
N ASN A 496 5.41 -21.38 19.88
CA ASN A 496 3.98 -21.23 20.16
C ASN A 496 3.06 -21.32 18.92
N ALA A 497 3.62 -21.50 17.72
CA ALA A 497 2.89 -21.68 16.47
C ALA A 497 3.68 -22.54 15.46
N ASP A 498 2.97 -23.33 14.64
CA ASP A 498 3.52 -23.94 13.43
C ASP A 498 3.59 -22.86 12.34
N ILE A 499 4.80 -22.42 11.99
CA ILE A 499 5.03 -21.33 11.02
C ILE A 499 5.78 -21.85 9.79
N THR A 500 5.26 -21.58 8.60
CA THR A 500 5.98 -21.78 7.34
C THR A 500 6.04 -20.47 6.56
N TRP A 501 7.24 -19.92 6.45
CA TRP A 501 7.54 -18.70 5.69
C TRP A 501 7.66 -18.98 4.20
N MET A 502 7.23 -18.02 3.37
CA MET A 502 7.45 -18.03 1.92
C MET A 502 7.75 -16.62 1.41
N VAL A 503 8.87 -16.48 0.68
CA VAL A 503 9.38 -15.22 0.11
C VAL A 503 9.48 -15.33 -1.40
N ASN A 504 8.99 -14.33 -2.14
CA ASN A 504 9.04 -14.31 -3.60
C ASN A 504 9.56 -12.94 -4.08
N LEU A 505 10.84 -12.88 -4.45
CA LEU A 505 11.54 -11.69 -4.95
C LEU A 505 11.53 -11.66 -6.49
N ALA A 506 11.58 -10.46 -7.08
CA ALA A 506 12.01 -10.31 -8.47
C ALA A 506 12.75 -8.98 -8.70
N ASN A 507 13.45 -8.89 -9.82
CA ASN A 507 13.97 -7.65 -10.38
C ASN A 507 13.39 -7.45 -11.80
N GLN A 508 12.59 -6.40 -12.00
CA GLN A 508 12.01 -6.07 -13.31
C GLN A 508 12.70 -4.86 -13.98
N LYS A 509 13.76 -4.27 -13.40
CA LYS A 509 14.36 -3.00 -13.87
C LYS A 509 14.69 -2.98 -15.36
N ALA A 510 15.24 -4.07 -15.89
CA ALA A 510 15.64 -4.17 -17.30
C ALA A 510 14.44 -4.35 -18.25
N ALA A 511 13.32 -4.89 -17.78
CA ALA A 511 12.07 -5.01 -18.51
C ALA A 511 11.23 -3.71 -18.49
N TRP A 512 11.53 -2.79 -17.57
CA TRP A 512 10.72 -1.60 -17.28
C TRP A 512 10.98 -0.40 -18.20
N TYR A 513 10.49 0.78 -17.81
CA TYR A 513 10.65 2.05 -18.51
C TYR A 513 11.85 2.85 -17.98
N ASN A 514 12.33 3.80 -18.77
CA ASN A 514 13.46 4.66 -18.45
C ASN A 514 13.13 5.57 -17.25
N SER A 515 14.05 5.68 -16.28
CA SER A 515 13.84 6.39 -15.01
C SER A 515 14.20 7.89 -15.06
N ASN A 516 14.02 8.53 -16.22
CA ASN A 516 14.54 9.88 -16.49
C ASN A 516 13.59 11.01 -16.04
N GLN A 517 12.39 10.68 -15.56
CA GLN A 517 11.45 11.63 -15.01
C GLN A 517 10.45 10.96 -14.06
N VAL A 518 9.90 11.77 -13.18
CA VAL A 518 8.85 11.41 -12.22
C VAL A 518 7.47 11.59 -12.86
N LEU A 519 6.72 10.50 -13.03
CA LEU A 519 5.52 10.50 -13.87
C LEU A 519 4.27 11.13 -13.22
N ASP A 520 4.30 11.42 -11.92
CA ASP A 520 3.26 12.18 -11.22
C ASP A 520 3.65 13.67 -11.00
N ALA A 521 4.81 14.11 -11.51
CA ALA A 521 5.25 15.49 -11.39
C ALA A 521 4.51 16.43 -12.37
N PRO A 522 4.25 17.71 -12.00
CA PRO A 522 3.63 18.68 -12.90
C PRO A 522 4.40 18.87 -14.21
N GLY A 523 3.75 18.58 -15.34
CA GLY A 523 4.35 18.67 -16.67
C GLY A 523 5.17 17.45 -17.10
N ALA A 524 5.11 16.33 -16.37
CA ALA A 524 5.71 15.07 -16.80
C ALA A 524 5.20 14.62 -18.18
N SER A 525 6.08 13.95 -18.93
CA SER A 525 5.81 13.38 -20.25
C SER A 525 5.92 11.86 -20.22
N ALA A 526 5.63 11.19 -21.35
CA ALA A 526 5.77 9.74 -21.43
C ALA A 526 7.25 9.31 -21.40
N VAL A 527 7.54 8.12 -20.87
CA VAL A 527 8.86 7.48 -20.86
C VAL A 527 8.88 6.22 -21.71
N THR A 528 9.95 6.00 -22.47
CA THR A 528 10.17 4.81 -23.30
C THR A 528 10.63 3.61 -22.48
N ARG A 529 10.49 2.41 -23.04
CA ARG A 529 11.02 1.15 -22.48
C ARG A 529 12.55 1.11 -22.44
N ARG A 530 13.11 0.60 -21.33
CA ARG A 530 14.47 0.06 -21.31
C ARG A 530 14.55 -1.17 -22.22
N ASN A 531 15.73 -1.42 -22.80
CA ASN A 531 15.94 -2.51 -23.74
C ASN A 531 14.89 -2.54 -24.88
N ALA A 532 14.57 -1.38 -25.47
CA ALA A 532 13.48 -1.23 -26.45
C ALA A 532 13.61 -2.13 -27.70
N GLY A 533 14.84 -2.53 -28.06
CA GLY A 533 15.09 -3.49 -29.15
C GLY A 533 14.67 -4.93 -28.84
N VAL A 534 14.37 -5.26 -27.57
CA VAL A 534 13.86 -6.57 -27.14
C VAL A 534 12.33 -6.52 -27.14
N THR A 535 11.71 -7.38 -27.95
CA THR A 535 10.26 -7.38 -28.23
C THR A 535 9.63 -8.76 -28.03
N GLY A 536 8.30 -8.80 -27.93
CA GLY A 536 7.54 -10.04 -27.68
C GLY A 536 7.99 -10.75 -26.40
N THR A 537 7.93 -12.09 -26.42
CA THR A 537 8.39 -12.98 -25.32
C THR A 537 9.91 -12.96 -25.09
N GLY A 538 10.65 -12.12 -25.82
CA GLY A 538 12.00 -11.72 -25.44
C GLY A 538 12.03 -10.86 -24.17
N ARG A 539 10.99 -10.04 -23.92
CA ARG A 539 10.95 -9.12 -22.77
C ARG A 539 10.85 -9.85 -21.43
N ASP A 540 10.16 -10.97 -21.40
CA ASP A 540 9.97 -11.79 -20.18
C ASP A 540 11.32 -12.21 -19.56
N LYS A 541 12.36 -12.36 -20.40
CA LYS A 541 13.72 -12.76 -19.99
C LYS A 541 14.57 -11.63 -19.41
N LEU A 542 14.11 -10.39 -19.54
CA LEU A 542 14.72 -9.22 -18.90
C LEU A 542 14.34 -9.11 -17.41
N THR A 543 13.29 -9.82 -16.98
CA THR A 543 12.88 -9.91 -15.58
C THR A 543 13.57 -11.09 -14.90
N ILE A 544 14.26 -10.83 -13.78
CA ILE A 544 14.83 -11.89 -12.94
C ILE A 544 13.76 -12.28 -11.91
N GLN A 545 13.06 -13.39 -12.15
CA GLN A 545 12.00 -13.88 -11.27
C GLN A 545 12.24 -15.37 -10.93
N PRO A 546 12.87 -15.69 -9.79
CA PRO A 546 13.15 -17.06 -9.35
C PRO A 546 11.90 -17.86 -8.95
N GLY A 547 10.81 -17.17 -8.61
CA GLY A 547 9.67 -17.75 -7.93
C GLY A 547 9.86 -17.79 -6.40
N ALA A 548 8.91 -18.41 -5.72
CA ALA A 548 8.82 -18.38 -4.26
C ALA A 548 9.71 -19.44 -3.58
N VAL A 549 10.39 -19.05 -2.51
CA VAL A 549 11.21 -19.93 -1.66
C VAL A 549 10.59 -20.06 -0.27
N THR A 550 10.39 -21.30 0.18
CA THR A 550 9.68 -21.66 1.41
C THR A 550 10.63 -22.21 2.49
N LEU A 551 10.43 -21.83 3.76
CA LEU A 551 11.13 -22.37 4.95
C LEU A 551 10.14 -22.61 6.10
N LYS A 552 10.14 -23.80 6.71
CA LYS A 552 9.42 -24.05 7.98
C LYS A 552 10.28 -23.59 9.16
N ALA A 553 9.69 -22.90 10.14
CA ALA A 553 10.41 -22.22 11.22
C ALA A 553 11.18 -23.16 12.18
N ASP A 554 10.87 -24.46 12.17
CA ASP A 554 11.55 -25.51 12.92
C ASP A 554 12.71 -26.20 12.16
N ALA A 555 12.93 -25.87 10.88
CA ALA A 555 13.88 -26.52 9.97
C ALA A 555 15.38 -26.30 10.31
N GLY A 556 15.69 -25.78 11.49
CA GLY A 556 17.05 -25.44 11.94
C GLY A 556 17.67 -24.25 11.20
N ALA A 557 19.00 -24.14 11.27
CA ALA A 557 19.78 -23.08 10.63
C ALA A 557 19.94 -23.28 9.11
N ALA A 558 18.83 -23.50 8.41
CA ALA A 558 18.80 -23.71 6.96
C ALA A 558 18.80 -22.38 6.21
N THR A 559 19.83 -22.13 5.41
CA THR A 559 19.88 -21.02 4.45
C THR A 559 19.48 -21.53 3.05
N ARG A 560 18.64 -20.78 2.33
CA ARG A 560 18.31 -21.02 0.92
C ARG A 560 18.59 -19.77 0.10
N ALA A 561 19.30 -19.92 -1.03
CA ALA A 561 19.52 -18.83 -1.96
C ALA A 561 18.28 -18.58 -2.83
N ILE A 562 18.03 -17.31 -3.17
CA ILE A 562 17.01 -16.88 -4.13
C ILE A 562 17.76 -16.44 -5.40
N SER A 563 17.82 -17.33 -6.40
CA SER A 563 18.60 -17.14 -7.63
C SER A 563 17.76 -17.40 -8.87
N GLY A 564 17.78 -16.46 -9.82
CA GLY A 564 17.05 -16.53 -11.08
C GLY A 564 18.00 -16.55 -12.28
N SER A 565 17.45 -16.20 -13.43
CA SER A 565 18.17 -16.03 -14.70
C SER A 565 17.86 -14.66 -15.30
N PHE A 566 18.84 -14.08 -15.98
CA PHE A 566 18.68 -12.91 -16.86
C PHE A 566 19.09 -13.27 -18.28
N THR A 567 18.44 -12.70 -19.29
CA THR A 567 18.91 -12.77 -20.69
C THR A 567 18.44 -11.55 -21.47
N SER A 568 19.36 -10.91 -22.18
CA SER A 568 19.07 -9.79 -23.08
C SER A 568 19.54 -10.10 -24.50
N GLY A 569 18.77 -9.63 -25.49
CA GLY A 569 19.05 -9.80 -26.91
C GLY A 569 19.33 -11.26 -27.30
N ALA A 570 20.52 -11.49 -27.87
CA ALA A 570 21.02 -12.80 -28.29
C ALA A 570 22.15 -13.33 -27.37
N ALA A 571 22.36 -12.72 -26.20
CA ALA A 571 23.39 -13.14 -25.26
C ALA A 571 23.03 -14.47 -24.57
N ALA A 572 24.03 -15.11 -23.97
CA ALA A 572 23.80 -16.29 -23.14
C ALA A 572 23.07 -15.93 -21.84
N ALA A 573 22.23 -16.84 -21.35
CA ALA A 573 21.57 -16.69 -20.07
C ALA A 573 22.57 -16.72 -18.90
N VAL A 574 22.44 -15.79 -17.96
CA VAL A 574 23.30 -15.70 -16.76
C VAL A 574 22.46 -15.89 -15.50
N SER A 575 22.99 -16.58 -14.50
CA SER A 575 22.28 -16.72 -13.21
C SER A 575 22.58 -15.54 -12.29
N VAL A 576 21.53 -15.01 -11.67
CA VAL A 576 21.61 -13.83 -10.79
C VAL A 576 21.01 -14.15 -9.44
N LYS A 577 21.76 -13.92 -8.36
CA LYS A 577 21.33 -14.18 -6.98
C LYS A 577 20.74 -12.91 -6.37
N LEU A 578 19.41 -12.85 -6.26
CA LEU A 578 18.69 -11.74 -5.65
C LEU A 578 18.78 -11.73 -4.11
N GLY A 579 19.05 -12.87 -3.48
CA GLY A 579 19.15 -12.94 -2.02
C GLY A 579 19.50 -14.29 -1.41
N ASP A 580 19.50 -14.32 -0.07
CA ASP A 580 19.38 -15.53 0.75
C ASP A 580 18.23 -15.35 1.75
N VAL A 581 17.61 -16.45 2.14
CA VAL A 581 16.66 -16.54 3.26
C VAL A 581 17.09 -17.59 4.27
N LEU A 582 16.99 -17.26 5.55
CA LEU A 582 17.33 -18.14 6.67
C LEU A 582 16.46 -17.83 7.90
N LEU A 583 16.68 -18.55 9.01
CA LEU A 583 15.91 -18.43 10.25
C LEU A 583 16.84 -18.13 11.44
N ASP A 584 16.34 -17.39 12.44
CA ASP A 584 17.03 -17.21 13.73
C ASP A 584 16.65 -18.28 14.78
N THR A 585 17.12 -18.07 16.01
CA THR A 585 16.92 -18.98 17.15
C THR A 585 15.47 -19.22 17.51
N ASP A 586 14.56 -18.31 17.15
CA ASP A 586 13.14 -18.32 17.53
C ASP A 586 12.23 -18.64 16.32
N GLY A 587 12.82 -18.68 15.12
CA GLY A 587 12.12 -18.99 13.87
C GLY A 587 11.63 -17.76 13.11
N HIS A 588 12.12 -16.57 13.46
CA HIS A 588 11.93 -15.38 12.65
C HIS A 588 12.65 -15.55 11.32
N LEU A 589 12.04 -15.07 10.24
CA LEU A 589 12.63 -15.09 8.91
C LEU A 589 13.65 -13.94 8.79
N LEU A 590 14.85 -14.24 8.31
CA LEU A 590 15.81 -13.24 7.86
C LEU A 590 15.90 -13.30 6.33
N VAL A 591 15.67 -12.16 5.69
CA VAL A 591 15.88 -11.97 4.24
C VAL A 591 17.12 -11.10 4.03
N LEU A 592 18.08 -11.61 3.28
CA LEU A 592 19.31 -10.91 2.90
C LEU A 592 19.28 -10.64 1.39
N GLY A 593 19.82 -9.50 0.98
CA GLY A 593 20.00 -9.17 -0.43
C GLY A 593 21.06 -10.01 -1.15
N GLY A 594 21.22 -9.71 -2.44
CA GLY A 594 22.35 -10.15 -3.25
C GLY A 594 23.69 -9.60 -2.75
N ASN A 595 24.75 -9.83 -3.53
CA ASN A 595 26.11 -9.45 -3.18
C ASN A 595 26.54 -8.08 -3.74
N GLY A 596 25.63 -7.33 -4.36
CA GLY A 596 25.87 -6.02 -4.97
C GLY A 596 26.41 -6.13 -6.40
N VAL A 597 26.17 -7.27 -7.04
CA VAL A 597 26.66 -7.61 -8.38
C VAL A 597 25.84 -6.91 -9.45
N SER A 598 26.51 -6.36 -10.45
CA SER A 598 25.87 -5.74 -11.61
C SER A 598 26.75 -5.90 -12.84
N ALA A 599 26.18 -6.29 -13.97
CA ALA A 599 26.92 -6.61 -15.19
C ALA A 599 26.01 -6.60 -16.43
N SER A 600 26.62 -6.74 -17.61
CA SER A 600 25.95 -7.04 -18.88
C SER A 600 26.45 -8.40 -19.41
N PRO A 601 25.57 -9.32 -19.84
CA PRO A 601 25.98 -10.61 -20.44
C PRO A 601 26.79 -10.49 -21.73
N SER A 602 26.68 -9.38 -22.46
CA SER A 602 27.48 -9.10 -23.66
C SER A 602 28.73 -8.23 -23.43
N ASN A 603 29.01 -7.83 -22.17
CA ASN A 603 29.99 -6.81 -21.80
C ASN A 603 29.73 -5.44 -22.47
N ALA A 604 28.47 -5.05 -22.61
CA ALA A 604 28.07 -3.72 -23.05
C ALA A 604 28.58 -2.63 -22.09
N SER A 605 28.88 -1.44 -22.63
CA SER A 605 29.31 -0.30 -21.81
C SER A 605 28.22 0.12 -20.80
N LEU A 606 28.66 0.59 -19.64
CA LEU A 606 27.81 1.21 -18.62
C LEU A 606 27.37 2.64 -19.00
N THR A 607 28.05 3.25 -19.98
CA THR A 607 27.73 4.59 -20.49
C THR A 607 27.15 4.52 -21.91
N PRO A 608 26.13 5.34 -22.23
CA PRO A 608 25.60 5.47 -23.58
C PRO A 608 26.66 5.88 -24.62
N SER A 609 26.33 5.73 -25.90
CA SER A 609 27.02 6.43 -26.98
C SER A 609 26.70 7.92 -26.95
N ASP A 610 27.50 8.70 -27.66
CA ASP A 610 27.40 10.16 -27.71
C ASP A 610 26.06 10.66 -28.30
N ASP A 611 25.28 9.77 -28.92
CA ASP A 611 23.94 10.02 -29.48
C ASP A 611 22.81 10.04 -28.44
N SER A 612 22.99 9.42 -27.25
CA SER A 612 21.93 9.22 -26.23
C SER A 612 22.43 9.46 -24.79
N PRO A 613 22.95 10.66 -24.44
CA PRO A 613 23.68 10.89 -23.19
C PRO A 613 22.90 10.59 -21.88
N GLN A 614 21.57 10.74 -21.87
CA GLN A 614 20.72 10.63 -20.67
C GLN A 614 20.49 9.20 -20.15
N ASP A 615 20.99 8.16 -20.81
CA ASP A 615 20.65 6.75 -20.48
C ASP A 615 21.63 6.05 -19.51
N PHE A 616 22.45 6.80 -18.76
CA PHE A 616 23.34 6.24 -17.72
C PHE A 616 22.59 5.51 -16.57
N ASN A 617 21.29 5.81 -16.38
CA ASN A 617 20.40 5.13 -15.45
C ASN A 617 19.56 4.01 -16.09
N ASN A 618 19.75 3.74 -17.39
CA ASN A 618 18.92 2.86 -18.21
C ASN A 618 19.75 1.87 -19.04
N ALA A 619 20.91 1.46 -18.52
CA ALA A 619 21.93 0.76 -19.31
C ALA A 619 21.36 -0.49 -20.01
N GLY A 620 21.35 -0.48 -21.33
CA GLY A 620 20.87 -1.60 -22.15
C GLY A 620 21.77 -2.82 -22.01
N ASP A 621 21.19 -4.01 -22.00
CA ASP A 621 21.85 -5.29 -21.71
C ASP A 621 22.31 -5.50 -20.25
N TRP A 622 22.13 -4.54 -19.34
CA TRP A 622 22.55 -4.67 -17.95
C TRP A 622 21.50 -5.31 -17.02
N TYR A 623 21.99 -5.89 -15.93
CA TYR A 623 21.22 -6.33 -14.77
C TYR A 623 21.93 -5.97 -13.45
N ASP A 624 21.18 -5.98 -12.34
CA ASP A 624 21.72 -5.94 -10.97
C ASP A 624 20.97 -6.91 -10.03
N ASP A 625 21.48 -7.09 -8.81
CA ASP A 625 20.90 -7.97 -7.78
C ASP A 625 20.04 -7.27 -6.72
N ILE A 626 19.65 -6.02 -7.00
CA ILE A 626 18.54 -5.31 -6.35
C ILE A 626 17.24 -6.05 -6.66
N SER A 627 16.29 -6.07 -5.72
CA SER A 627 14.98 -6.70 -5.90
C SER A 627 13.98 -6.24 -4.85
N ASP A 628 12.71 -6.57 -5.06
CA ASP A 628 11.70 -6.50 -4.01
C ASP A 628 10.66 -7.61 -4.19
N GLY A 629 9.85 -7.83 -3.16
CA GLY A 629 8.73 -8.76 -3.27
C GLY A 629 8.05 -9.12 -1.97
N ILE A 630 7.09 -10.04 -2.06
CA ILE A 630 6.18 -10.38 -0.98
C ILE A 630 6.81 -11.34 0.04
N VAL A 631 6.56 -11.08 1.32
CA VAL A 631 6.85 -11.96 2.45
C VAL A 631 5.54 -12.45 3.04
N THR A 632 5.33 -13.76 2.98
CA THR A 632 4.12 -14.43 3.44
C THR A 632 4.46 -15.51 4.47
N ALA A 633 3.47 -15.95 5.25
CA ALA A 633 3.57 -17.16 6.04
C ALA A 633 2.23 -17.88 6.08
N THR A 634 2.26 -19.21 6.21
CA THR A 634 1.15 -19.96 6.80
C THR A 634 1.45 -20.17 8.28
N VAL A 635 0.42 -20.03 9.12
CA VAL A 635 0.51 -20.11 10.58
C VAL A 635 -0.62 -21.00 11.09
N ALA A 636 -0.30 -21.92 12.00
CA ALA A 636 -1.30 -22.62 12.80
C ALA A 636 -0.98 -22.54 14.30
N ILE A 637 -2.00 -22.40 15.13
CA ILE A 637 -1.92 -22.41 16.59
C ILE A 637 -2.83 -23.55 17.07
N ASP A 638 -2.30 -24.46 17.89
CA ASP A 638 -3.03 -25.64 18.39
C ASP A 638 -3.71 -26.47 17.26
N GLY A 639 -3.07 -26.53 16.08
CA GLY A 639 -3.59 -27.20 14.88
C GLY A 639 -4.65 -26.43 14.09
N LYS A 640 -5.05 -25.23 14.54
CA LYS A 640 -5.98 -24.34 13.83
C LYS A 640 -5.21 -23.31 13.00
N ASN A 641 -5.48 -23.25 11.69
CA ASN A 641 -4.92 -22.22 10.80
C ASN A 641 -5.35 -20.81 11.22
N ILE A 642 -4.43 -19.85 11.07
CA ILE A 642 -4.61 -18.42 11.32
C ILE A 642 -4.27 -17.67 10.03
N ASP A 643 -5.16 -16.81 9.55
CA ASP A 643 -4.89 -15.95 8.39
C ASP A 643 -3.76 -14.96 8.71
N VAL A 644 -2.77 -14.85 7.82
CA VAL A 644 -1.62 -13.97 7.98
C VAL A 644 -1.64 -12.86 6.94
N THR A 645 -1.74 -11.62 7.40
CA THR A 645 -1.55 -10.46 6.52
C THR A 645 -0.07 -10.37 6.11
N PRO A 646 0.27 -10.36 4.82
CA PRO A 646 1.64 -10.40 4.35
C PRO A 646 2.40 -9.08 4.61
N GLY A 647 3.72 -9.18 4.57
CA GLY A 647 4.64 -8.04 4.49
C GLY A 647 5.28 -7.99 3.11
N TRP A 648 6.17 -7.01 2.93
CA TRP A 648 7.01 -6.85 1.76
C TRP A 648 8.48 -6.76 2.18
N VAL A 649 9.39 -7.09 1.28
CA VAL A 649 10.83 -6.86 1.46
C VAL A 649 11.39 -6.11 0.27
N VAL A 650 12.31 -5.19 0.55
CA VAL A 650 13.09 -4.44 -0.45
C VAL A 650 14.56 -4.74 -0.20
N VAL A 651 15.27 -5.17 -1.25
CA VAL A 651 16.72 -5.34 -1.28
C VAL A 651 17.32 -4.08 -1.90
N ALA A 652 17.86 -3.20 -1.06
CA ALA A 652 18.34 -1.87 -1.44
C ALA A 652 19.88 -1.78 -1.49
N PRO A 653 20.44 -0.66 -2.02
CA PRO A 653 21.86 -0.33 -1.87
C PRO A 653 22.34 -0.28 -0.40
N PRO A 654 23.65 -0.42 -0.13
CA PRO A 654 24.20 -0.33 1.23
C PRO A 654 23.91 1.04 1.89
N ASN A 655 23.76 1.08 3.21
CA ASN A 655 23.61 2.36 3.93
C ASN A 655 24.99 2.89 4.38
N TYR A 656 25.52 3.89 3.69
CA TYR A 656 26.83 4.47 4.01
C TYR A 656 26.80 5.51 5.16
N GLY A 657 25.64 5.77 5.76
CA GLY A 657 25.49 6.62 6.95
C GLY A 657 24.45 6.04 7.90
N THR A 658 24.84 5.07 8.74
CA THR A 658 23.90 4.22 9.51
C THR A 658 22.92 4.99 10.38
N ASP A 659 23.37 6.08 10.97
CA ASP A 659 22.60 6.95 11.87
C ASP A 659 22.40 8.38 11.31
N LEU A 660 22.69 8.55 10.02
CA LEU A 660 22.26 9.73 9.26
C LEU A 660 20.87 9.47 8.68
N LEU A 661 20.03 10.49 8.73
CA LEU A 661 18.65 10.48 8.22
C LEU A 661 18.50 11.58 7.18
N GLY A 662 17.64 11.35 6.18
CA GLY A 662 17.17 12.43 5.31
C GLY A 662 16.35 13.46 6.10
N VAL A 663 16.07 14.60 5.48
CA VAL A 663 15.07 15.54 5.99
C VAL A 663 13.68 14.91 5.85
N ARG A 664 13.44 14.21 4.74
CA ARG A 664 12.24 13.39 4.48
C ARG A 664 12.62 11.92 4.27
N THR A 665 11.99 11.03 5.02
CA THR A 665 12.20 9.57 5.02
C THR A 665 11.05 8.85 4.32
N LEU A 666 11.23 7.57 3.97
CA LEU A 666 10.12 6.79 3.35
C LEU A 666 8.94 6.62 4.30
N TYR A 667 9.15 6.64 5.62
CA TYR A 667 8.04 6.61 6.57
C TYR A 667 7.22 7.90 6.54
N ASP A 668 7.87 9.07 6.52
CA ASP A 668 7.16 10.35 6.44
C ASP A 668 6.35 10.44 5.12
N VAL A 669 6.88 9.92 4.01
CA VAL A 669 6.16 9.87 2.71
C VAL A 669 4.99 8.88 2.73
N ALA A 670 5.17 7.70 3.30
CA ALA A 670 4.08 6.74 3.47
C ALA A 670 2.96 7.30 4.37
N ARG A 671 3.34 8.12 5.36
CA ARG A 671 2.42 8.77 6.30
C ARG A 671 1.66 9.94 5.67
N ASP A 672 2.35 10.90 5.04
CA ASP A 672 1.73 11.98 4.24
C ASP A 672 0.70 11.38 3.25
N ALA A 673 1.09 10.37 2.46
CA ALA A 673 0.22 9.74 1.46
C ALA A 673 -1.04 9.08 2.05
N MET A 674 -0.95 8.51 3.26
CA MET A 674 -2.10 7.90 3.93
C MET A 674 -3.01 8.94 4.59
N ILE A 675 -2.47 10.09 4.99
CA ILE A 675 -3.23 11.24 5.51
C ILE A 675 -3.98 11.94 4.37
N ASP A 676 -3.30 12.24 3.27
CA ASP A 676 -3.90 12.90 2.08
C ASP A 676 -5.04 12.06 1.46
N ALA A 677 -4.98 10.74 1.60
CA ALA A 677 -6.04 9.82 1.18
C ALA A 677 -7.12 9.54 2.26
N GLY A 678 -7.09 10.24 3.40
CA GLY A 678 -8.06 10.07 4.50
C GLY A 678 -7.98 8.74 5.25
N LYS A 679 -7.00 7.87 4.92
CA LYS A 679 -6.80 6.56 5.55
C LYS A 679 -6.14 6.65 6.94
N LEU A 680 -5.51 7.77 7.24
CA LEU A 680 -4.85 8.07 8.51
C LEU A 680 -5.20 9.48 8.96
N LYS A 681 -5.24 9.72 10.28
CA LYS A 681 -5.43 11.07 10.84
C LYS A 681 -4.07 11.65 11.21
N ALA A 682 -3.83 12.90 10.83
CA ALA A 682 -2.65 13.64 11.27
C ALA A 682 -2.63 13.79 12.81
N ASP A 683 -1.43 13.83 13.41
CA ASP A 683 -1.30 13.87 14.87
C ASP A 683 -1.79 15.21 15.45
N ALA A 684 -2.46 15.17 16.62
CA ALA A 684 -2.93 16.35 17.32
C ALA A 684 -3.02 16.13 18.84
N PRO A 685 -2.65 17.11 19.69
CA PRO A 685 -2.02 18.40 19.34
C PRO A 685 -0.57 18.21 18.84
N THR A 686 0.01 19.25 18.24
CA THR A 686 1.44 19.25 17.89
C THR A 686 2.27 19.09 19.17
N SER A 687 3.12 18.07 19.22
CA SER A 687 4.22 17.94 20.20
C SER A 687 5.52 18.50 19.61
N PHE A 688 6.31 19.25 20.40
CA PHE A 688 7.62 19.70 19.94
C PHE A 688 8.58 18.52 19.74
N THR A 689 8.68 17.65 20.74
CA THR A 689 9.60 16.52 20.78
C THR A 689 9.30 15.47 19.71
N ARG A 690 8.03 15.28 19.32
CA ARG A 690 7.63 14.33 18.27
C ARG A 690 7.72 14.90 16.85
N HIS A 691 7.32 16.15 16.61
CA HIS A 691 7.11 16.64 15.22
C HIS A 691 8.10 17.73 14.79
N ILE A 692 8.72 18.44 15.74
CA ILE A 692 9.57 19.62 15.46
C ILE A 692 11.05 19.26 15.66
N LEU A 693 11.37 18.69 16.83
CA LEU A 693 12.72 18.29 17.21
C LEU A 693 13.36 17.32 16.21
N PRO A 694 12.67 16.29 15.66
CA PRO A 694 13.30 15.39 14.69
C PRO A 694 13.68 16.10 13.39
N ALA A 695 12.88 17.07 12.91
CA ALA A 695 13.22 17.85 11.72
C ALA A 695 14.51 18.68 11.93
N PHE A 696 14.63 19.33 13.10
CA PHE A 696 15.83 20.09 13.46
C PHE A 696 17.06 19.18 13.63
N GLN A 697 16.91 18.02 14.29
CA GLN A 697 17.99 17.05 14.45
C GLN A 697 18.43 16.42 13.12
N ARG A 698 17.50 16.11 12.20
CA ARG A 698 17.81 15.63 10.85
C ARG A 698 18.66 16.67 10.10
N LEU A 699 18.23 17.94 10.08
CA LEU A 699 18.96 19.04 9.44
C LEU A 699 20.37 19.23 10.03
N ASN A 700 20.51 19.30 11.36
CA ASN A 700 21.81 19.46 12.01
C ASN A 700 22.75 18.27 11.76
N ARG A 701 22.25 17.02 11.78
CA ARG A 701 23.09 15.83 11.53
C ARG A 701 23.67 15.76 10.11
N LEU A 702 23.06 16.41 9.11
CA LEU A 702 23.59 16.39 7.74
C LEU A 702 24.95 17.11 7.58
N GLN A 703 25.38 17.91 8.56
CA GLN A 703 26.73 18.52 8.66
C GLN A 703 27.89 17.51 8.50
N TRP A 704 27.63 16.25 8.83
CA TRP A 704 28.60 15.16 8.81
C TRP A 704 28.77 14.51 7.43
N SER A 705 27.91 14.90 6.48
CA SER A 705 27.83 14.38 5.11
C SER A 705 27.85 15.45 4.01
N ASN A 706 27.63 16.72 4.35
CA ASN A 706 27.67 17.84 3.41
C ASN A 706 28.15 19.12 4.12
N LEU A 707 29.07 19.85 3.47
CA LEU A 707 29.77 21.00 4.05
C LEU A 707 28.88 22.25 4.25
N TYR A 708 27.82 22.45 3.44
CA TYR A 708 26.90 23.57 3.68
C TYR A 708 26.13 23.42 4.98
N PHE A 709 25.72 22.20 5.33
CA PHE A 709 24.98 21.96 6.57
C PHE A 709 25.86 22.23 7.80
N LEU A 710 27.17 21.97 7.70
CA LEU A 710 28.14 22.37 8.73
C LEU A 710 28.23 23.90 8.84
N GLN A 711 28.38 24.59 7.71
CA GLN A 711 28.52 26.05 7.64
C GLN A 711 27.23 26.82 8.01
N THR A 712 26.08 26.16 8.15
CA THR A 712 24.76 26.81 8.30
C THR A 712 24.01 26.42 9.58
N TYR A 713 24.27 25.24 10.16
CA TYR A 713 23.46 24.68 11.26
C TYR A 713 24.29 24.10 12.43
N ALA A 714 25.60 24.37 12.50
CA ALA A 714 26.52 23.67 13.41
C ALA A 714 27.76 24.48 13.85
N ASP A 715 27.72 25.81 13.70
CA ASP A 715 28.76 26.75 14.14
C ASP A 715 28.07 28.03 14.66
N ASP A 716 28.65 28.68 15.67
CA ASP A 716 28.19 29.98 16.22
C ASP A 716 28.78 31.17 15.42
N ALA A 717 29.42 30.88 14.28
CA ALA A 717 29.86 31.86 13.32
C ALA A 717 28.68 32.73 12.83
N ASP A 718 28.72 34.00 13.20
CA ASP A 718 27.75 35.04 12.81
C ASP A 718 27.90 35.42 11.33
N VAL A 719 27.43 34.53 10.45
CA VAL A 719 27.27 34.78 9.03
C VAL A 719 25.92 35.46 8.82
N ASP A 720 25.96 36.79 8.73
CA ASP A 720 24.85 37.70 8.42
C ASP A 720 23.71 37.77 9.47
N GLY A 721 23.97 37.50 10.75
CA GLY A 721 23.02 37.80 11.85
C GLY A 721 21.84 36.84 11.99
N THR A 722 21.87 35.66 11.34
CA THR A 722 20.71 34.75 11.33
C THR A 722 21.01 33.26 11.54
N THR A 723 22.22 32.90 11.98
CA THR A 723 22.58 31.52 12.35
C THR A 723 21.76 31.08 13.58
N ILE A 724 21.35 29.81 13.62
CA ILE A 724 20.64 29.20 14.76
C ILE A 724 21.23 27.81 14.95
N ASP A 725 21.92 27.58 16.06
CA ASP A 725 22.38 26.24 16.41
C ASP A 725 21.18 25.37 16.79
N LEU A 726 20.96 24.31 16.01
CA LEU A 726 19.91 23.32 16.21
C LEU A 726 20.39 22.08 16.99
N ALA A 727 21.64 22.06 17.45
CA ALA A 727 22.17 21.13 18.44
C ALA A 727 22.19 21.70 19.87
N ASP A 728 22.40 23.01 20.06
CA ASP A 728 22.41 23.67 21.37
C ASP A 728 21.11 23.39 22.19
N PRO A 729 21.20 22.69 23.33
CA PRO A 729 20.05 22.42 24.20
C PRO A 729 19.36 23.68 24.75
N ASP A 730 20.07 24.81 24.91
CA ASP A 730 19.46 26.05 25.38
C ASP A 730 18.69 26.77 24.27
N THR A 731 19.15 26.71 23.03
CA THR A 731 18.39 27.16 21.86
C THR A 731 17.21 26.26 21.57
N LEU A 732 17.34 24.94 21.72
CA LEU A 732 16.19 24.02 21.69
C LEU A 732 15.16 24.33 22.79
N LYS A 733 15.56 24.71 24.02
CA LYS A 733 14.63 25.21 25.06
C LYS A 733 13.93 26.51 24.65
N LYS A 734 14.63 27.48 24.04
CA LYS A 734 14.03 28.74 23.54
C LYS A 734 12.98 28.45 22.45
N LEU A 735 13.25 27.46 21.59
CA LEU A 735 12.39 27.02 20.49
C LEU A 735 11.19 26.18 20.97
N ALA A 736 11.35 25.36 22.00
CA ALA A 736 10.27 24.59 22.62
C ALA A 736 9.33 25.47 23.48
N ASN A 737 9.84 26.57 24.05
CA ASN A 737 9.04 27.46 24.86
C ASN A 737 7.91 28.10 24.03
N MET A 738 6.65 27.73 24.35
CA MET A 738 5.46 28.16 23.59
C MET A 738 5.09 29.65 23.75
N SER A 739 5.64 30.34 24.76
CA SER A 739 5.19 31.67 25.17
C SER A 739 5.39 32.76 24.11
N ALA A 740 4.67 33.87 24.27
CA ALA A 740 4.68 35.00 23.34
C ALA A 740 6.06 35.69 23.23
N SER A 741 6.91 35.63 24.27
CA SER A 741 8.26 36.21 24.23
C SER A 741 9.22 35.47 23.30
N GLN A 742 8.93 34.21 22.95
CA GLN A 742 9.70 33.43 21.97
C GLN A 742 9.01 33.33 20.60
N ALA A 743 7.81 33.88 20.43
CA ALA A 743 7.06 33.78 19.18
C ALA A 743 7.83 34.35 17.97
N ALA A 744 8.52 35.48 18.14
CA ALA A 744 9.34 36.07 17.08
C ALA A 744 10.50 35.15 16.64
N LEU A 745 11.14 34.43 17.57
CA LEU A 745 12.18 33.45 17.26
C LEU A 745 11.61 32.27 16.48
N ARG A 746 10.50 31.67 16.95
CA ARG A 746 9.85 30.54 16.27
C ARG A 746 9.36 30.92 14.86
N GLN A 747 8.84 32.13 14.69
CA GLN A 747 8.41 32.67 13.39
C GLN A 747 9.60 32.93 12.44
N ALA A 748 10.71 33.48 12.94
CA ALA A 748 11.91 33.67 12.13
C ALA A 748 12.47 32.32 11.64
N VAL A 749 12.52 31.29 12.49
CA VAL A 749 12.91 29.93 12.09
C VAL A 749 11.94 29.36 11.05
N PHE A 750 10.62 29.44 11.30
CA PHE A 750 9.59 28.92 10.40
C PHE A 750 9.63 29.58 9.01
N SER A 751 9.87 30.89 8.94
CA SER A 751 10.01 31.61 7.66
C SER A 751 11.16 31.14 6.77
N LYS A 752 12.13 30.39 7.32
CA LYS A 752 13.18 29.74 6.53
C LYS A 752 12.70 28.45 5.84
N PHE A 753 11.57 27.84 6.20
CA PHE A 753 11.09 26.58 5.60
C PHE A 753 10.29 26.76 4.30
N ARG A 754 10.52 25.88 3.32
CA ARG A 754 9.80 25.88 2.03
C ARG A 754 8.40 25.29 2.20
N ASN A 755 7.38 26.08 1.84
CA ASN A 755 5.98 25.67 1.83
C ASN A 755 5.70 24.65 0.70
N PRO A 756 5.21 23.43 0.99
CA PRO A 756 4.85 22.46 -0.05
C PRO A 756 3.67 22.90 -0.93
N ALA A 757 2.84 23.85 -0.47
CA ALA A 757 1.72 24.39 -1.24
C ALA A 757 2.08 25.55 -2.18
N ASP A 758 3.29 26.13 -2.07
CA ASP A 758 3.74 27.28 -2.89
C ASP A 758 4.95 26.92 -3.76
N LEU A 759 4.71 26.06 -4.74
CA LEU A 759 5.72 25.57 -5.70
C LEU A 759 5.44 26.03 -7.14
N THR A 760 4.45 26.88 -7.35
CA THR A 760 4.06 27.43 -8.66
C THR A 760 4.84 28.71 -9.00
N GLY A 761 6.18 28.64 -8.95
CA GLY A 761 7.04 29.82 -9.07
C GLY A 761 8.43 29.55 -9.62
N LYS A 762 9.20 30.64 -9.76
CA LYS A 762 10.65 30.57 -10.01
C LYS A 762 11.39 30.15 -8.73
N PRO A 763 12.56 29.50 -8.85
CA PRO A 763 13.42 29.22 -7.71
C PRO A 763 14.03 30.51 -7.14
N PRO A 764 14.66 30.46 -5.95
CA PRO A 764 15.40 31.57 -5.36
C PRO A 764 16.47 32.17 -6.29
N ALA A 765 16.78 33.45 -6.12
CA ALA A 765 17.75 34.16 -6.96
C ALA A 765 19.22 34.05 -6.48
N SER A 766 19.47 33.48 -5.29
CA SER A 766 20.81 33.29 -4.72
C SER A 766 20.79 32.30 -3.54
N VAL A 767 21.96 31.86 -3.07
CA VAL A 767 22.12 31.00 -1.88
C VAL A 767 21.40 31.56 -0.65
N ALA A 768 21.53 32.86 -0.38
CA ALA A 768 20.93 33.52 0.78
C ALA A 768 19.39 33.54 0.75
N ALA A 769 18.78 33.24 -0.39
CA ALA A 769 17.34 33.08 -0.56
C ALA A 769 16.89 31.61 -0.63
N ILE A 770 17.78 30.63 -0.49
CA ILE A 770 17.38 29.21 -0.38
C ILE A 770 16.69 28.95 0.95
N THR A 771 15.40 28.62 0.88
CA THR A 771 14.63 28.06 1.98
C THR A 771 14.98 26.59 2.27
N VAL A 772 14.75 26.16 3.50
CA VAL A 772 15.02 24.83 4.05
C VAL A 772 13.98 23.82 3.54
N PRO A 773 14.38 22.59 3.14
CA PRO A 773 15.77 22.12 3.04
C PRO A 773 16.49 22.65 1.78
N PRO A 774 17.81 22.83 1.82
CA PRO A 774 18.63 23.18 0.65
C PRO A 774 18.94 21.94 -0.20
N ILE A 775 17.88 21.24 -0.62
CA ILE A 775 17.93 19.92 -1.29
C ILE A 775 17.18 20.02 -2.62
N TYR A 776 17.62 19.28 -3.64
CA TYR A 776 16.97 19.22 -4.94
C TYR A 776 15.59 18.56 -4.88
N GLY A 777 14.67 19.06 -5.69
CA GLY A 777 13.32 18.50 -5.84
C GLY A 777 13.23 17.53 -7.02
N ASP A 778 12.08 16.88 -7.13
CA ASP A 778 11.81 15.80 -8.10
C ASP A 778 11.92 16.22 -9.58
N THR A 779 11.97 17.52 -9.87
CA THR A 779 11.92 18.04 -11.24
C THR A 779 13.25 18.61 -11.76
N LEU A 780 14.37 18.44 -11.05
CA LEU A 780 15.68 18.93 -11.50
C LEU A 780 16.17 18.21 -12.78
N GLY A 781 15.84 18.78 -13.95
CA GLY A 781 16.43 18.36 -15.22
C GLY A 781 17.57 19.24 -15.72
N ALA A 782 17.48 20.56 -15.51
CA ALA A 782 18.38 21.53 -16.15
C ALA A 782 19.64 21.83 -15.31
N SER A 783 20.71 22.28 -15.98
CA SER A 783 21.98 22.69 -15.35
C SER A 783 21.92 24.05 -14.63
N THR A 784 20.74 24.65 -14.50
CA THR A 784 20.43 25.76 -13.57
C THR A 784 18.98 25.61 -13.11
N LEU A 785 18.65 26.01 -11.88
CA LEU A 785 17.28 25.88 -11.37
C LEU A 785 16.28 26.69 -12.22
N GLN A 786 15.16 26.06 -12.65
CA GLN A 786 14.12 26.71 -13.48
C GLN A 786 12.79 26.89 -12.74
N ARG A 787 12.45 25.98 -11.84
CA ARG A 787 11.18 25.92 -11.10
C ARG A 787 11.41 25.85 -9.59
N ALA A 788 10.45 26.30 -8.80
CA ALA A 788 10.45 26.05 -7.35
C ALA A 788 10.40 24.54 -7.01
N THR A 789 9.78 23.71 -7.86
CA THR A 789 9.77 22.24 -7.75
C THR A 789 11.13 21.57 -8.03
N ASP A 790 12.12 22.31 -8.56
CA ASP A 790 13.50 21.81 -8.68
C ASP A 790 14.22 21.83 -7.31
N LEU A 791 13.55 22.29 -6.24
CA LEU A 791 13.96 22.23 -4.84
C LEU A 791 12.90 21.50 -3.99
N LEU A 792 13.35 20.76 -2.97
CA LEU A 792 12.49 19.96 -2.09
C LEU A 792 11.75 20.81 -1.05
N ALA A 793 10.43 20.65 -0.94
CA ALA A 793 9.68 21.08 0.25
C ALA A 793 9.70 20.00 1.35
N VAL A 794 9.51 20.40 2.62
CA VAL A 794 9.25 19.42 3.70
C VAL A 794 7.90 18.70 3.48
N SER A 795 7.67 17.60 4.21
CA SER A 795 6.39 16.87 4.19
C SER A 795 5.20 17.79 4.51
N THR A 796 4.02 17.47 3.99
CA THR A 796 2.80 18.27 4.21
C THR A 796 2.43 18.30 5.69
N GLU A 797 2.45 17.15 6.36
CA GLU A 797 2.23 17.08 7.81
C GLU A 797 3.34 17.81 8.60
N THR A 798 4.60 17.65 8.18
CA THR A 798 5.75 18.34 8.80
C THR A 798 5.59 19.87 8.73
N TYR A 799 5.17 20.41 7.59
CA TYR A 799 4.93 21.84 7.42
C TYR A 799 3.75 22.33 8.28
N ALA A 800 2.67 21.54 8.37
CA ALA A 800 1.51 21.86 9.21
C ALA A 800 1.87 21.93 10.70
N HIS A 801 2.72 21.02 11.20
CA HIS A 801 3.24 21.08 12.57
C HIS A 801 4.18 22.27 12.79
N LEU A 802 5.12 22.53 11.86
CA LEU A 802 6.02 23.69 11.93
C LEU A 802 5.23 25.02 11.95
N MET A 803 4.16 25.12 11.16
CA MET A 803 3.28 26.30 11.16
C MET A 803 2.61 26.49 12.53
N LYS A 804 1.96 25.45 13.08
CA LYS A 804 1.33 25.49 14.41
C LYS A 804 2.33 25.84 15.52
N TRP A 805 3.51 25.23 15.48
CA TRP A 805 4.62 25.52 16.39
C TRP A 805 5.06 27.00 16.33
N SER A 806 5.19 27.57 15.14
CA SER A 806 5.52 28.99 14.96
C SER A 806 4.49 29.94 15.60
N GLN A 807 3.22 29.52 15.62
CA GLN A 807 2.09 30.25 16.19
C GLN A 807 1.95 30.06 17.71
N GLY A 808 2.53 29.01 18.29
CA GLY A 808 2.35 28.63 19.69
C GLY A 808 1.29 27.56 19.95
N ASP A 809 0.69 26.97 18.90
CA ASP A 809 -0.27 25.86 18.99
C ASP A 809 0.46 24.50 19.09
N PHE A 810 1.16 24.28 20.20
CA PHE A 810 1.90 23.04 20.43
C PHE A 810 2.17 22.77 21.92
N SER A 811 2.61 21.55 22.21
CA SER A 811 3.01 21.09 23.54
C SER A 811 4.50 21.34 23.75
N ASP A 812 4.82 22.17 24.73
CA ASP A 812 6.17 22.42 25.25
C ASP A 812 6.60 21.22 26.12
N ASP A 813 6.99 20.14 25.45
CA ASP A 813 7.32 18.84 26.05
C ASP A 813 8.83 18.51 25.99
N TYR A 814 9.66 19.49 25.62
CA TYR A 814 11.10 19.29 25.46
C TYR A 814 11.83 19.21 26.81
N LEU A 815 12.24 17.99 27.17
CA LEU A 815 13.11 17.75 28.31
C LEU A 815 14.56 17.60 27.84
N SER A 816 15.40 18.62 28.08
CA SER A 816 16.84 18.55 27.76
C SER A 816 17.61 17.53 28.62
N THR A 817 16.95 16.84 29.54
CA THR A 817 17.45 15.72 30.36
C THR A 817 16.88 14.37 29.93
N ALA A 818 16.06 14.31 28.87
CA ALA A 818 15.60 13.06 28.29
C ALA A 818 16.78 12.24 27.75
N SER A 819 16.68 10.92 27.85
CA SER A 819 17.72 10.03 27.30
C SER A 819 17.74 10.11 25.77
N THR A 820 18.89 10.48 25.23
CA THR A 820 19.22 10.35 23.79
C THR A 820 19.85 8.99 23.46
N GLY A 821 19.94 8.09 24.46
CA GLY A 821 20.45 6.73 24.29
C GLY A 821 19.56 5.85 23.38
N PRO A 822 20.09 4.71 22.92
CA PRO A 822 19.36 3.83 22.01
C PRO A 822 18.15 3.16 22.67
N VAL A 823 17.08 3.00 21.90
CA VAL A 823 15.87 2.27 22.30
C VAL A 823 16.11 0.76 22.10
N ASP A 824 15.99 -0.04 23.15
CA ASP A 824 15.90 -1.49 23.02
C ASP A 824 14.47 -1.86 22.58
N PHE A 825 14.35 -2.58 21.45
CA PHE A 825 13.08 -3.11 20.96
C PHE A 825 12.32 -3.90 22.03
N ASN A 826 13.02 -4.70 22.83
CA ASN A 826 12.42 -5.56 23.85
C ASN A 826 11.86 -4.76 25.05
N SER A 827 12.24 -3.48 25.18
CA SER A 827 11.68 -2.56 26.18
C SER A 827 10.36 -1.91 25.73
N ILE A 828 10.01 -1.99 24.44
CA ILE A 828 8.76 -1.46 23.91
C ILE A 828 7.60 -2.38 24.36
N PRO A 829 6.52 -1.84 24.95
CA PRO A 829 5.34 -2.62 25.31
C PRO A 829 4.78 -3.38 24.09
N LEU A 830 4.32 -4.62 24.30
CA LEU A 830 3.87 -5.54 23.25
C LEU A 830 2.94 -4.91 22.20
N ALA A 831 1.98 -4.08 22.62
CA ALA A 831 1.05 -3.39 21.72
C ALA A 831 1.71 -2.39 20.75
N GLY A 832 2.86 -1.83 21.11
CA GLY A 832 3.64 -0.90 20.29
C GLY A 832 4.73 -1.54 19.43
N GLN A 833 5.12 -2.79 19.72
CA GLN A 833 6.20 -3.49 19.00
C GLN A 833 5.95 -3.59 17.48
N PRO A 834 4.74 -3.94 16.99
CA PRO A 834 4.50 -4.04 15.54
C PRO A 834 4.62 -2.69 14.82
N ALA A 835 4.15 -1.61 15.44
CA ALA A 835 4.26 -0.26 14.88
C ALA A 835 5.72 0.23 14.85
N ALA A 836 6.50 -0.08 15.88
CA ALA A 836 7.93 0.24 15.92
C ALA A 836 8.72 -0.50 14.83
N LEU A 837 8.38 -1.76 14.57
CA LEU A 837 8.91 -2.54 13.43
C LEU A 837 8.50 -1.97 12.08
N ASP A 838 7.25 -1.49 11.93
CA ASP A 838 6.76 -0.94 10.66
C ASP A 838 7.38 0.45 10.35
N GLU A 839 7.67 1.24 11.38
CA GLU A 839 8.31 2.56 11.25
C GLU A 839 9.82 2.46 11.05
N GLY A 840 10.52 1.73 11.93
CA GLY A 840 11.99 1.74 12.05
C GLY A 840 12.75 1.60 10.72
N PRO A 841 12.57 0.51 9.94
CA PRO A 841 13.27 0.30 8.68
C PRO A 841 13.05 1.42 7.65
N LEU A 842 11.85 2.01 7.62
CA LEU A 842 11.47 3.05 6.67
C LEU A 842 11.99 4.45 7.05
N THR A 843 12.12 4.74 8.35
CA THR A 843 12.80 5.96 8.82
C THR A 843 14.25 5.99 8.35
N TYR A 844 14.93 4.84 8.31
CA TYR A 844 16.30 4.73 7.80
C TYR A 844 16.41 4.59 6.27
N CYS A 845 15.37 4.93 5.51
CA CYS A 845 15.44 5.10 4.04
C CYS A 845 15.25 6.56 3.62
N ALA A 846 15.98 7.00 2.60
CA ALA A 846 15.90 8.36 2.09
C ALA A 846 14.69 8.51 1.15
N ALA A 847 13.97 9.62 1.32
CA ALA A 847 12.88 10.01 0.43
C ALA A 847 12.91 11.51 0.14
N ASP A 848 14.08 12.15 0.27
CA ASP A 848 14.26 13.57 0.08
C ASP A 848 13.83 13.98 -1.34
N SER A 849 14.58 13.61 -2.38
CA SER A 849 14.15 13.70 -3.78
C SER A 849 13.77 12.32 -4.33
N PHE A 850 12.89 12.25 -5.32
CA PHE A 850 12.66 11.03 -6.12
C PHE A 850 13.21 11.18 -7.55
N HIS A 851 14.54 11.31 -7.72
CA HIS A 851 15.16 11.50 -9.04
C HIS A 851 16.28 10.47 -9.36
N PRO A 852 15.98 9.16 -9.46
CA PRO A 852 14.68 8.51 -9.20
C PRO A 852 14.46 8.21 -7.71
N GLY A 853 15.51 8.22 -6.88
CA GLY A 853 15.48 7.96 -5.43
C GLY A 853 16.76 7.25 -4.98
N TYR A 854 16.76 6.66 -3.77
CA TYR A 854 17.88 5.83 -3.29
C TYR A 854 17.47 4.38 -3.05
N GLU A 855 16.62 4.11 -2.06
CA GLU A 855 16.05 2.77 -1.86
C GLU A 855 14.84 2.50 -2.76
N LEU A 856 13.95 3.48 -2.90
CA LEU A 856 12.72 3.43 -3.69
C LEU A 856 12.41 4.80 -4.34
N SER A 857 11.39 4.84 -5.21
CA SER A 857 11.00 6.00 -6.02
C SER A 857 9.60 6.54 -5.70
N TRP A 858 9.16 7.52 -6.49
CA TRP A 858 7.91 8.29 -6.36
C TRP A 858 6.61 7.48 -6.19
N PRO A 859 6.43 6.22 -6.66
CA PRO A 859 5.21 5.46 -6.37
C PRO A 859 4.90 5.35 -4.87
N MET A 860 5.93 5.41 -4.01
CA MET A 860 5.77 5.39 -2.55
C MET A 860 5.00 6.59 -1.97
N ARG A 861 4.71 7.66 -2.73
CA ARG A 861 3.78 8.72 -2.28
C ARG A 861 2.31 8.50 -2.68
N HIS A 862 1.98 7.34 -3.27
CA HIS A 862 0.62 7.03 -3.70
C HIS A 862 -0.09 6.09 -2.73
N ALA A 863 -1.21 6.52 -2.17
CA ALA A 863 -2.05 5.72 -1.27
C ALA A 863 -2.61 4.42 -1.88
N SER A 864 -2.48 4.24 -3.21
CA SER A 864 -2.81 3.01 -3.94
C SER A 864 -1.74 1.92 -3.87
N VAL A 865 -0.49 2.27 -3.51
CA VAL A 865 0.58 1.30 -3.18
C VAL A 865 0.34 0.64 -1.83
N TYR A 866 -0.47 1.26 -0.95
CA TYR A 866 -0.63 0.84 0.45
C TYR A 866 -1.99 0.17 0.75
N SER A 867 -1.93 -0.95 1.47
CA SER A 867 -3.09 -1.55 2.13
C SER A 867 -3.31 -0.93 3.50
N GLU A 868 -2.24 -0.76 4.27
CA GLU A 868 -2.18 -0.10 5.58
C GLU A 868 -0.94 0.82 5.62
N LEU A 869 -0.77 1.64 6.67
CA LEU A 869 0.47 2.42 6.83
C LEU A 869 1.67 1.46 6.85
N ALA A 870 2.72 1.80 6.10
CA ALA A 870 3.92 0.97 5.95
C ALA A 870 3.67 -0.48 5.48
N ARG A 871 2.51 -0.79 4.86
CA ARG A 871 2.19 -2.12 4.31
C ARG A 871 1.69 -2.04 2.87
N ILE A 872 2.36 -2.77 1.99
CA ILE A 872 2.05 -2.79 0.55
C ILE A 872 0.68 -3.43 0.27
N LYS A 873 -0.04 -2.90 -0.72
CA LYS A 873 -1.19 -3.54 -1.35
C LYS A 873 -0.67 -4.54 -2.38
N VAL A 874 -0.84 -5.82 -2.11
CA VAL A 874 -0.50 -6.89 -3.07
C VAL A 874 -1.51 -6.86 -4.22
N ALA A 875 -1.04 -6.88 -5.47
CA ALA A 875 -1.89 -7.08 -6.66
C ALA A 875 -2.24 -8.57 -6.83
N ASP A 876 -3.30 -8.89 -7.60
CA ASP A 876 -3.64 -10.30 -7.84
C ASP A 876 -2.56 -10.99 -8.70
N LEU A 877 -1.83 -11.91 -8.08
CA LEU A 877 -0.71 -12.63 -8.70
C LEU A 877 -1.17 -13.77 -9.62
N THR A 878 -2.47 -14.06 -9.70
CA THR A 878 -3.05 -15.01 -10.67
C THR A 878 -3.29 -14.35 -12.03
N GLU A 879 -3.58 -13.04 -12.04
CA GLU A 879 -3.62 -12.23 -13.27
C GLU A 879 -2.21 -11.91 -13.77
N ALA A 880 -2.04 -11.79 -15.08
CA ALA A 880 -0.83 -11.18 -15.66
C ALA A 880 -0.82 -9.65 -15.43
N GLU A 881 0.36 -9.04 -15.38
CA GLU A 881 0.44 -7.57 -15.43
C GLU A 881 0.18 -7.09 -16.87
N PRO A 882 -0.68 -6.06 -17.08
CA PRO A 882 -0.94 -5.53 -18.42
C PRO A 882 0.32 -4.99 -19.11
N ASP A 883 0.40 -5.14 -20.43
CA ASP A 883 1.41 -4.40 -21.20
C ASP A 883 0.97 -2.95 -21.40
N TYR A 884 1.63 -2.03 -20.69
CA TYR A 884 1.43 -0.57 -20.81
C TYR A 884 2.03 0.05 -22.10
N GLY A 885 2.53 -0.76 -23.03
CA GLY A 885 2.96 -0.36 -24.37
C GLY A 885 4.44 0.02 -24.47
N ASN A 886 4.84 0.66 -25.58
CA ASN A 886 6.24 1.07 -25.77
C ASN A 886 6.62 2.37 -25.05
N ALA A 887 5.63 3.13 -24.56
CA ALA A 887 5.84 4.34 -23.76
C ALA A 887 4.78 4.47 -22.67
N LEU A 888 5.20 4.54 -21.40
CA LEU A 888 4.32 4.71 -20.25
C LEU A 888 4.04 6.20 -20.04
N THR A 889 2.75 6.58 -19.97
CA THR A 889 2.33 7.98 -19.76
C THR A 889 2.01 8.25 -18.27
N PRO A 890 2.08 9.51 -17.82
CA PRO A 890 1.59 9.94 -16.49
C PRO A 890 0.21 9.37 -16.10
N ALA A 891 -0.77 9.46 -17.01
CA ALA A 891 -2.13 9.02 -16.76
C ALA A 891 -2.25 7.49 -16.65
N VAL A 892 -1.48 6.73 -17.45
CA VAL A 892 -1.44 5.26 -17.34
C VAL A 892 -0.66 4.83 -16.08
N ALA A 893 0.42 5.53 -15.72
CA ALA A 893 1.23 5.23 -14.55
C ALA A 893 0.43 5.36 -13.24
N THR A 894 -0.32 6.46 -13.10
CA THR A 894 -1.09 6.83 -11.90
C THR A 894 -2.56 6.36 -11.91
N GLY A 895 -3.04 5.83 -13.04
CA GLY A 895 -4.42 5.39 -13.22
C GLY A 895 -4.84 4.18 -12.36
N ALA A 896 -6.14 3.91 -12.27
CA ALA A 896 -6.69 2.85 -11.42
C ALA A 896 -6.33 1.42 -11.89
N SER A 897 -5.97 1.26 -13.16
CA SER A 897 -5.40 0.04 -13.78
C SER A 897 -3.87 0.09 -13.91
N GLY A 898 -3.24 1.17 -13.44
CA GLY A 898 -1.83 1.48 -13.64
C GLY A 898 -0.85 0.71 -12.74
N PRO A 899 0.45 0.70 -13.10
CA PRO A 899 1.52 -0.04 -12.41
C PRO A 899 1.86 0.44 -10.99
N VAL A 900 1.20 1.49 -10.51
CA VAL A 900 1.25 1.98 -9.12
C VAL A 900 0.14 1.35 -8.27
N TYR A 901 -0.98 0.92 -8.88
CA TYR A 901 -2.17 0.45 -8.17
C TYR A 901 -2.04 -1.01 -7.69
N GLY A 902 -1.43 -1.18 -6.51
CA GLY A 902 -1.04 -2.48 -5.98
C GLY A 902 0.20 -3.05 -6.69
N GLN A 903 0.90 -3.97 -6.03
CA GLN A 903 2.27 -4.34 -6.39
C GLN A 903 2.48 -5.85 -6.52
N ARG A 904 3.43 -6.19 -7.39
CA ARG A 904 3.90 -7.55 -7.74
C ARG A 904 5.41 -7.63 -7.41
N PRO A 905 6.03 -8.81 -7.23
CA PRO A 905 7.48 -8.92 -7.03
C PRO A 905 8.28 -8.14 -8.07
N GLY A 906 9.25 -7.34 -7.62
CA GLY A 906 10.02 -6.39 -8.44
C GLY A 906 9.28 -5.07 -8.77
N GLY A 907 8.06 -4.88 -8.27
CA GLY A 907 7.18 -3.75 -8.59
C GLY A 907 7.61 -2.41 -8.01
N LEU A 908 8.31 -2.42 -6.88
CA LEU A 908 8.79 -1.21 -6.20
C LEU A 908 10.17 -0.75 -6.69
N THR A 909 11.07 -1.68 -7.03
CA THR A 909 12.46 -1.39 -7.41
C THR A 909 12.68 -1.19 -8.90
N ARG A 910 11.72 -1.56 -9.76
CA ARG A 910 11.78 -1.39 -11.22
C ARG A 910 11.96 0.06 -11.70
N TRP A 911 11.57 1.02 -10.87
CA TRP A 911 11.65 2.46 -11.13
C TRP A 911 13.04 3.07 -10.88
N MET A 912 13.93 2.36 -10.17
CA MET A 912 15.28 2.85 -9.84
C MET A 912 16.23 2.73 -11.04
N ALA A 913 17.42 3.35 -10.97
CA ALA A 913 18.43 3.18 -12.00
C ALA A 913 18.87 1.72 -12.18
N LEU A 914 19.29 1.43 -13.41
CA LEU A 914 19.87 0.16 -13.83
C LEU A 914 21.27 0.42 -14.41
N PRO A 915 22.35 -0.08 -13.76
CA PRO A 915 22.39 -0.68 -12.42
C PRO A 915 22.42 0.39 -11.30
N TRP A 916 22.06 0.03 -10.06
CA TRP A 916 21.94 0.98 -8.94
C TRP A 916 23.19 1.83 -8.62
N GLN A 917 24.38 1.37 -9.01
CA GLN A 917 25.63 2.12 -8.81
C GLN A 917 25.69 3.41 -9.62
N SER A 918 24.92 3.56 -10.72
CA SER A 918 24.93 4.79 -11.51
C SER A 918 24.20 5.96 -10.83
N ASP A 919 23.10 5.69 -10.11
CA ASP A 919 22.48 6.63 -9.18
C ASP A 919 23.48 7.04 -8.07
N LEU A 920 24.12 6.06 -7.42
CA LEU A 920 25.06 6.33 -6.33
C LEU A 920 26.23 7.22 -6.77
N GLY A 921 26.82 6.92 -7.93
CA GLY A 921 27.92 7.71 -8.48
C GLY A 921 27.54 9.12 -8.90
N ARG A 922 26.25 9.39 -9.12
CA ARG A 922 25.73 10.70 -9.55
C ARG A 922 24.96 11.48 -8.50
N CYS A 923 24.66 10.95 -7.31
CA CYS A 923 24.09 11.72 -6.20
C CYS A 923 25.12 12.66 -5.54
N ARG A 924 25.10 13.96 -5.89
CA ARG A 924 26.09 14.97 -5.47
C ARG A 924 25.41 16.32 -5.15
N SER A 925 26.21 17.38 -5.03
CA SER A 925 25.78 18.75 -4.74
C SER A 925 26.27 19.77 -5.78
N GLY A 926 25.58 20.90 -5.92
CA GLY A 926 26.08 22.08 -6.62
C GLY A 926 26.16 21.96 -8.15
N TYR A 927 25.12 21.45 -8.81
CA TYR A 927 25.08 21.33 -10.29
C TYR A 927 24.80 22.66 -11.02
N ASP A 928 24.37 23.71 -10.32
CA ASP A 928 24.13 25.05 -10.88
C ASP A 928 25.40 25.89 -10.76
N PRO A 929 26.11 26.21 -11.87
CA PRO A 929 27.39 26.89 -11.82
C PRO A 929 27.28 28.42 -11.87
N VAL A 930 26.07 29.00 -11.74
CA VAL A 930 25.81 30.43 -12.00
C VAL A 930 25.20 31.15 -10.80
N GLY A 931 24.39 30.48 -9.96
CA GLY A 931 23.66 31.13 -8.85
C GLY A 931 24.00 30.68 -7.43
N PHE A 932 24.66 29.53 -7.24
CA PHE A 932 24.66 28.83 -5.94
C PHE A 932 26.04 28.36 -5.45
N SER A 933 26.08 27.85 -4.22
CA SER A 933 27.29 27.37 -3.55
C SER A 933 27.67 25.97 -4.06
N ALA A 934 28.95 25.66 -4.15
CA ALA A 934 29.43 24.35 -4.58
C ALA A 934 28.89 23.16 -3.74
N PHE A 935 28.36 23.44 -2.55
CA PHE A 935 27.85 22.46 -1.60
C PHE A 935 26.32 22.34 -1.57
N VAL A 936 25.56 23.26 -2.18
CA VAL A 936 24.08 23.21 -2.21
C VAL A 936 23.46 23.81 -3.49
N PRO A 937 22.31 23.28 -3.95
CA PRO A 937 21.56 22.17 -3.34
C PRO A 937 22.27 20.81 -3.46
N THR A 938 21.75 19.79 -2.76
CA THR A 938 22.24 18.39 -2.80
C THR A 938 21.07 17.42 -2.91
N PHE A 939 21.32 16.14 -3.21
CA PHE A 939 20.30 15.09 -3.29
C PHE A 939 20.13 14.36 -1.94
N TRP A 940 20.77 13.19 -1.73
CA TRP A 940 20.57 12.33 -0.55
C TRP A 940 21.83 12.21 0.33
N PRO A 941 22.34 13.30 0.96
CA PRO A 941 23.61 13.29 1.69
C PRO A 941 23.67 12.24 2.81
N ALA A 942 22.54 11.85 3.41
CA ALA A 942 22.49 10.77 4.41
C ALA A 942 22.82 9.36 3.87
N ARG A 943 22.62 9.11 2.56
CA ARG A 943 22.83 7.79 1.92
C ARG A 943 23.95 7.78 0.88
N ALA A 944 24.19 8.92 0.24
CA ALA A 944 25.33 9.18 -0.64
C ALA A 944 26.02 10.49 -0.20
N PRO A 945 26.92 10.40 0.81
CA PRO A 945 27.61 11.56 1.35
C PRO A 945 28.42 12.34 0.30
N ASN A 946 28.55 13.65 0.49
CA ASN A 946 29.30 14.52 -0.43
C ASN A 946 30.69 14.85 0.15
N GLN A 947 30.74 15.36 1.38
CA GLN A 947 31.97 15.71 2.10
C GLN A 947 31.90 15.20 3.55
N ILE A 948 32.93 14.49 4.01
CA ILE A 948 32.93 13.70 5.26
C ILE A 948 34.10 14.07 6.18
N MET A 949 34.07 13.65 7.45
CA MET A 949 35.28 13.65 8.30
C MET A 949 35.99 12.30 8.16
N SER A 950 37.21 12.29 7.60
CA SER A 950 38.02 11.07 7.51
C SER A 950 38.62 10.67 8.85
N ALA A 951 38.94 9.38 9.03
CA ALA A 951 39.64 8.87 10.21
C ALA A 951 40.98 9.58 10.48
N ALA A 952 41.69 10.00 9.43
CA ALA A 952 42.93 10.79 9.53
C ALA A 952 42.67 12.19 10.11
N THR A 953 41.62 12.87 9.64
CA THR A 953 41.19 14.18 10.16
C THR A 953 40.72 14.08 11.62
N TYR A 954 39.88 13.09 11.93
CA TYR A 954 39.42 12.80 13.30
C TYR A 954 40.61 12.56 14.27
N THR A 955 41.63 11.82 13.85
CA THR A 955 42.84 11.57 14.65
C THR A 955 43.54 12.87 15.07
N GLN A 956 43.49 13.93 14.25
CA GLN A 956 44.06 15.24 14.63
C GLN A 956 43.12 16.07 15.52
N VAL A 957 41.80 15.92 15.39
CA VAL A 957 40.82 16.54 16.32
C VAL A 957 41.00 15.99 17.75
N MET A 958 41.29 14.69 17.87
CA MET A 958 41.55 13.99 19.14
C MET A 958 42.98 14.21 19.69
N ASN A 959 43.85 14.92 18.98
CA ASN A 959 45.27 15.04 19.35
C ASN A 959 45.48 16.08 20.46
N THR A 960 45.48 15.63 21.72
CA THR A 960 45.71 16.47 22.91
C THR A 960 47.09 17.15 22.96
N GLY A 961 48.04 16.75 22.10
CA GLY A 961 49.32 17.44 21.92
C GLY A 961 49.25 18.69 21.01
N MET A 962 48.12 18.92 20.31
CA MET A 962 47.89 20.09 19.48
C MET A 962 47.13 21.20 20.22
N ARG A 963 47.40 22.46 19.86
CA ARG A 963 46.62 23.61 20.37
C ARG A 963 45.18 23.56 19.87
N ALA A 964 44.25 24.06 20.69
CA ALA A 964 42.82 24.21 20.36
C ALA A 964 42.57 24.74 18.93
N ALA A 965 43.16 25.88 18.58
CA ALA A 965 43.02 26.50 17.25
C ALA A 965 43.56 25.66 16.07
N GLN A 966 44.43 24.66 16.32
CA GLN A 966 44.85 23.70 15.29
C GLN A 966 43.84 22.56 15.16
N ARG A 967 43.35 22.04 16.30
CA ARG A 967 42.30 21.01 16.36
C ARG A 967 40.98 21.51 15.76
N LEU A 968 40.65 22.79 15.95
CA LEU A 968 39.51 23.48 15.34
C LEU A 968 39.59 23.51 13.81
N LYS A 969 40.78 23.74 13.22
CA LYS A 969 40.98 23.64 11.77
C LYS A 969 40.70 22.22 11.25
N TYR A 970 41.13 21.19 11.98
CA TYR A 970 40.80 19.80 11.63
C TYR A 970 39.32 19.48 11.87
N TYR A 971 38.68 20.06 12.88
CA TYR A 971 37.24 19.92 13.11
C TYR A 971 36.42 20.47 11.93
N GLY A 972 36.86 21.58 11.32
CA GLY A 972 36.26 22.14 10.10
C GLY A 972 36.65 21.42 8.79
N LYS A 973 37.74 20.64 8.75
CA LYS A 973 38.18 19.95 7.52
C LYS A 973 37.21 18.84 7.13
N ARG A 974 36.86 18.77 5.84
CA ARG A 974 36.10 17.67 5.24
C ARG A 974 36.81 17.17 3.99
N ASP A 975 36.75 15.86 3.76
CA ASP A 975 37.33 15.16 2.61
C ASP A 975 36.21 14.64 1.69
N THR A 976 36.45 14.58 0.38
CA THR A 976 35.46 14.08 -0.60
C THR A 976 35.19 12.58 -0.41
N TRP A 977 33.92 12.18 -0.36
CA TRP A 977 33.56 10.78 -0.08
C TRP A 977 33.94 9.80 -1.20
N LEU A 978 33.57 10.09 -2.45
CA LEU A 978 33.80 9.22 -3.62
C LEU A 978 35.28 9.07 -4.06
N ARG A 979 36.25 9.61 -3.31
CA ARG A 979 37.65 9.79 -3.73
C ARG A 979 38.43 8.50 -4.06
N TYR A 980 37.95 7.35 -3.59
CA TYR A 980 38.54 6.02 -3.82
C TYR A 980 37.92 5.25 -5.01
N MET A 981 36.94 5.82 -5.72
CA MET A 981 36.29 5.17 -6.87
C MET A 981 37.01 5.41 -8.21
N MET A 982 38.06 6.24 -8.22
CA MET A 982 39.03 6.28 -9.33
C MET A 982 39.94 5.06 -9.26
N MET A 983 40.28 4.46 -10.41
CA MET A 983 41.09 3.26 -10.45
C MET A 983 42.59 3.58 -10.55
N ASP A 984 43.37 3.10 -9.59
CA ASP A 984 44.82 3.32 -9.54
C ASP A 984 45.53 2.89 -10.84
N GLY A 985 46.36 3.79 -11.38
CA GLY A 985 47.16 3.55 -12.58
C GLY A 985 46.46 3.89 -13.90
N VAL A 986 45.16 4.19 -13.90
CA VAL A 986 44.47 4.78 -15.07
C VAL A 986 44.59 6.30 -14.97
N ALA A 987 44.98 6.94 -16.07
CA ALA A 987 45.08 8.40 -16.16
C ALA A 987 43.92 8.94 -17.00
N ALA A 988 42.80 9.27 -16.36
CA ALA A 988 41.62 9.85 -16.98
C ALA A 988 42.01 11.04 -17.89
N THR A 989 41.85 10.88 -19.21
CA THR A 989 42.29 11.87 -20.20
C THR A 989 41.34 13.05 -20.35
N SER A 990 40.08 12.85 -19.99
CA SER A 990 39.02 13.86 -19.94
C SER A 990 38.16 13.67 -18.67
N PRO A 991 37.39 14.69 -18.26
CA PRO A 991 36.53 14.55 -17.08
C PRO A 991 35.26 13.71 -17.34
N ASP A 992 34.91 13.45 -18.60
CA ASP A 992 33.90 12.45 -18.95
C ASP A 992 34.45 11.04 -18.71
N ASP A 993 35.70 10.76 -19.12
CA ASP A 993 36.40 9.50 -18.76
C ASP A 993 36.39 9.32 -17.23
N ALA A 994 36.69 10.38 -16.48
CA ALA A 994 36.66 10.37 -15.02
C ALA A 994 35.27 10.04 -14.44
N VAL A 995 34.16 10.40 -15.11
CA VAL A 995 32.82 9.94 -14.73
C VAL A 995 32.60 8.46 -15.09
N ARG A 996 33.09 8.00 -16.26
CA ARG A 996 33.00 6.58 -16.66
C ARG A 996 33.77 5.69 -15.67
N GLU A 997 34.98 6.10 -15.29
CA GLU A 997 35.84 5.44 -14.30
C GLU A 997 35.17 5.32 -12.93
N ILE A 998 34.53 6.38 -12.40
CA ILE A 998 33.78 6.31 -11.14
C ILE A 998 32.66 5.27 -11.21
N LEU A 999 31.88 5.23 -12.30
CA LEU A 999 30.76 4.29 -12.42
C LEU A 999 31.24 2.84 -12.54
N GLN A 1000 32.30 2.58 -13.31
CA GLN A 1000 32.95 1.27 -13.39
C GLN A 1000 33.59 0.86 -12.05
N GLY A 1001 34.26 1.82 -11.39
CA GLY A 1001 34.86 1.67 -10.07
C GLY A 1001 33.82 1.33 -9.01
N LEU A 1002 32.63 1.93 -9.04
CA LEU A 1002 31.51 1.57 -8.16
C LEU A 1002 30.96 0.16 -8.46
N VAL A 1003 30.73 -0.20 -9.73
CA VAL A 1003 30.25 -1.55 -10.10
C VAL A 1003 31.25 -2.63 -9.64
N ALA A 1004 32.55 -2.41 -9.78
CA ALA A 1004 33.57 -3.37 -9.36
C ALA A 1004 33.90 -3.31 -7.85
N ASN A 1005 33.82 -2.13 -7.21
CA ASN A 1005 34.45 -1.86 -5.91
C ASN A 1005 33.59 -1.04 -4.93
N PHE A 1006 32.25 -0.97 -5.06
CA PHE A 1006 31.37 -0.19 -4.15
C PHE A 1006 31.71 -0.39 -2.66
N ALA A 1007 32.10 -1.61 -2.28
CA ALA A 1007 32.45 -1.96 -0.91
C ALA A 1007 33.65 -1.18 -0.34
N ASN A 1008 34.51 -0.61 -1.18
CA ASN A 1008 35.67 0.17 -0.77
C ASN A 1008 35.30 1.61 -0.34
N LEU A 1009 34.07 2.07 -0.63
CA LEU A 1009 33.54 3.34 -0.12
C LEU A 1009 33.53 3.37 1.41
N GLY A 1010 33.84 4.53 1.97
CA GLY A 1010 33.81 4.74 3.41
C GLY A 1010 32.38 4.71 3.98
N ILE A 1011 32.23 4.18 5.20
CA ILE A 1011 30.95 4.17 5.94
C ILE A 1011 31.06 5.19 7.07
N ILE A 1012 30.15 6.17 7.13
CA ILE A 1012 30.11 7.17 8.19
C ILE A 1012 29.55 6.54 9.47
N THR A 1013 30.30 6.66 10.57
CA THR A 1013 29.97 6.04 11.86
C THR A 1013 30.23 6.94 13.06
N ARG A 1014 29.47 6.77 14.14
CA ARG A 1014 29.69 7.52 15.41
C ARG A 1014 31.05 7.14 16.00
N GLN A 1015 31.82 8.14 16.41
CA GLN A 1015 33.05 8.03 17.19
C GLN A 1015 32.99 9.02 18.38
N PRO A 1016 33.62 8.74 19.53
CA PRO A 1016 33.62 9.67 20.67
C PRO A 1016 34.17 11.05 20.31
N ALA A 1017 33.55 12.12 20.81
CA ALA A 1017 34.14 13.45 20.73
C ALA A 1017 35.29 13.63 21.74
N PRO A 1018 36.14 14.68 21.58
CA PRO A 1018 37.10 15.06 22.59
C PRO A 1018 36.42 15.35 23.94
N THR A 1019 37.07 14.95 25.03
CA THR A 1019 36.57 15.13 26.42
C THR A 1019 37.55 15.89 27.31
N ASP A 1020 38.57 16.52 26.72
CA ASP A 1020 39.65 17.23 27.41
C ASP A 1020 39.39 18.73 27.61
N GLY A 1021 38.18 19.22 27.31
CA GLY A 1021 37.75 20.62 27.53
C GLY A 1021 38.36 21.65 26.57
N ALA A 1022 39.32 21.24 25.75
CA ALA A 1022 40.18 22.17 24.99
C ALA A 1022 39.51 22.79 23.74
N LEU A 1023 38.26 22.45 23.44
CA LEU A 1023 37.47 23.04 22.35
C LEU A 1023 36.18 23.71 22.83
N ASP A 1024 35.82 23.53 24.10
CA ASP A 1024 34.57 23.97 24.72
C ASP A 1024 34.47 25.52 24.78
N ASP A 1025 35.61 26.21 24.85
CA ASP A 1025 35.74 27.68 24.71
C ASP A 1025 35.44 28.18 23.28
N PHE A 1026 35.27 27.29 22.29
CA PHE A 1026 35.15 27.62 20.86
C PHE A 1026 33.89 27.06 20.19
N LEU A 1027 33.36 25.91 20.64
CA LEU A 1027 32.10 25.34 20.15
C LEU A 1027 31.46 24.37 21.15
N VAL A 1028 30.14 24.20 21.04
CA VAL A 1028 29.41 23.13 21.73
C VAL A 1028 29.65 21.80 21.01
N LEU A 1029 30.55 20.97 21.54
CA LEU A 1029 30.81 19.64 20.97
C LEU A 1029 29.63 18.68 21.23
N PRO A 1030 29.10 17.99 20.20
CA PRO A 1030 28.20 16.85 20.42
C PRO A 1030 28.98 15.68 21.06
N PRO A 1031 28.34 14.76 21.80
CA PRO A 1031 29.03 13.65 22.47
C PRO A 1031 29.71 12.65 21.50
N PHE A 1032 29.32 12.67 20.22
CA PHE A 1032 29.91 11.86 19.17
C PHE A 1032 30.14 12.71 17.91
N LEU A 1033 31.30 12.52 17.28
CA LEU A 1033 31.59 12.95 15.93
C LEU A 1033 31.21 11.83 14.96
N TYR A 1034 30.93 12.15 13.70
CA TYR A 1034 30.61 11.14 12.68
C TYR A 1034 31.76 11.05 11.69
N VAL A 1035 32.40 9.88 11.65
CA VAL A 1035 33.71 9.66 11.02
C VAL A 1035 33.62 8.49 10.04
N GLU A 1036 34.25 8.65 8.90
CA GLU A 1036 34.35 7.65 7.84
C GLU A 1036 35.26 6.48 8.25
N SER A 1037 34.75 5.25 8.11
CA SER A 1037 35.47 4.00 8.27
C SER A 1037 35.68 3.28 6.94
N LEU A 1038 36.96 2.98 6.65
CA LEU A 1038 37.45 2.38 5.41
C LEU A 1038 37.98 0.95 5.65
N PRO A 1039 37.99 0.08 4.62
CA PRO A 1039 38.72 -1.20 4.67
C PRO A 1039 40.19 -1.02 5.05
N ALA A 1040 40.78 -2.01 5.71
CA ALA A 1040 42.14 -1.93 6.26
C ALA A 1040 43.21 -1.56 5.21
N GLN A 1041 43.06 -1.99 3.96
CA GLN A 1041 44.00 -1.67 2.87
C GLN A 1041 43.94 -0.21 2.38
N PHE A 1042 42.91 0.57 2.78
CA PHE A 1042 42.78 2.00 2.47
C PHE A 1042 42.98 2.91 3.71
N GLN A 1043 43.30 2.32 4.87
CA GLN A 1043 43.69 3.09 6.06
C GLN A 1043 45.09 3.69 5.83
N PRO A 1044 45.26 5.02 5.95
CA PRO A 1044 46.52 5.68 5.58
C PRO A 1044 47.64 5.30 6.56
N THR A 1045 48.64 4.58 6.05
CA THR A 1045 49.78 4.07 6.84
C THR A 1045 50.78 5.15 7.28
N ASN A 1046 50.67 6.36 6.74
CA ASN A 1046 51.34 7.56 7.21
C ASN A 1046 50.42 8.77 7.05
N ALA A 1047 50.53 9.75 7.95
CA ALA A 1047 49.88 11.04 7.83
C ALA A 1047 50.62 11.95 6.83
N SER A 1048 50.65 11.56 5.56
CA SER A 1048 51.12 12.45 4.48
C SER A 1048 50.15 13.64 4.36
N SER A 1049 50.70 14.86 4.41
CA SER A 1049 49.94 16.09 4.35
C SER A 1049 49.25 16.27 3.00
N TRP A 1050 47.96 15.91 2.91
CA TRP A 1050 47.06 16.52 1.94
C TRP A 1050 46.84 17.97 2.37
N ASP A 1051 47.54 18.84 1.66
CA ASP A 1051 47.91 20.21 2.05
C ASP A 1051 46.72 21.17 2.15
N ASP A 1052 46.98 22.36 2.69
CA ASP A 1052 45.96 23.37 2.99
C ASP A 1052 45.32 24.02 1.73
N THR A 1053 44.11 24.54 1.94
CA THR A 1053 43.27 25.36 1.03
C THR A 1053 42.45 24.65 -0.07
N MET A 1054 41.12 24.80 0.03
CA MET A 1054 40.20 24.72 -1.13
C MET A 1054 40.18 26.06 -1.90
N ALA A 1055 41.36 26.59 -2.26
CA ALA A 1055 41.49 27.86 -2.98
C ALA A 1055 41.94 27.60 -4.42
N ILE A 1056 40.98 27.46 -5.34
CA ILE A 1056 41.29 27.24 -6.76
C ILE A 1056 41.68 28.56 -7.43
N THR A 1057 42.98 28.76 -7.67
CA THR A 1057 43.47 29.74 -8.65
C THR A 1057 43.81 29.05 -9.97
N THR A 1058 43.27 29.56 -11.07
CA THR A 1058 43.60 29.15 -12.45
C THR A 1058 45.08 29.47 -12.76
N THR A 1059 45.79 28.79 -13.68
CA THR A 1059 45.38 28.43 -15.06
C THR A 1059 46.02 27.13 -15.61
N ASP A 1060 45.43 26.65 -16.72
CA ASP A 1060 46.10 25.96 -17.85
C ASP A 1060 46.98 24.72 -17.61
N ASN A 1061 46.37 23.75 -16.90
CA ASN A 1061 46.58 22.30 -16.99
C ASN A 1061 47.82 21.67 -16.31
N PRO A 1062 47.58 21.05 -15.13
CA PRO A 1062 48.21 19.75 -14.83
C PRO A 1062 47.27 18.76 -14.12
N SER A 1063 47.26 17.46 -14.44
CA SER A 1063 46.79 16.97 -15.75
C SER A 1063 45.27 16.77 -15.67
N ALA A 1064 44.49 17.60 -16.36
CA ALA A 1064 43.04 17.79 -16.14
C ALA A 1064 42.76 17.99 -14.64
N ALA A 1065 42.99 19.19 -14.10
CA ALA A 1065 43.43 19.38 -12.70
C ALA A 1065 42.42 19.08 -11.56
N GLN A 1066 42.52 18.01 -10.78
CA GLN A 1066 43.18 16.71 -11.00
C GLN A 1066 42.06 15.67 -11.03
N ALA A 1067 41.80 15.08 -12.19
CA ALA A 1067 40.48 15.16 -12.82
C ALA A 1067 39.23 15.06 -11.93
N ILE A 1068 38.55 16.12 -11.42
CA ILE A 1068 38.82 17.57 -11.16
C ILE A 1068 38.04 18.04 -9.87
N VAL A 1069 38.34 17.74 -8.60
CA VAL A 1069 39.26 16.81 -7.93
C VAL A 1069 38.49 15.68 -7.21
N ASN A 1070 39.01 14.44 -7.34
CA ASN A 1070 38.40 13.12 -7.11
C ASN A 1070 36.95 13.03 -6.55
N ALA A 1071 36.01 13.46 -7.38
CA ALA A 1071 34.58 13.19 -7.53
C ALA A 1071 33.56 14.11 -6.82
N GLY A 1072 34.00 15.06 -5.99
CA GLY A 1072 33.17 16.10 -5.37
C GLY A 1072 33.48 17.48 -5.97
N TRP A 1073 33.32 17.61 -7.29
CA TRP A 1073 33.95 18.68 -8.09
C TRP A 1073 33.57 20.10 -7.63
N ALA A 1074 34.54 20.87 -7.15
CA ALA A 1074 34.34 22.28 -6.75
C ALA A 1074 34.77 23.32 -7.81
N ALA A 1075 35.43 22.91 -8.91
CA ALA A 1075 35.45 23.58 -10.22
C ALA A 1075 36.56 23.08 -11.17
N LYS A 1076 36.24 23.02 -12.48
CA LYS A 1076 36.61 24.14 -13.37
C LYS A 1076 35.31 24.66 -14.01
N ALA A 1077 34.79 25.79 -13.51
CA ALA A 1077 33.41 26.24 -13.70
C ALA A 1077 32.33 25.16 -13.42
N GLN A 1078 32.56 24.35 -12.37
CA GLN A 1078 31.73 23.29 -11.79
C GLN A 1078 30.85 22.43 -12.73
N TRP A 1079 31.37 21.30 -13.21
CA TRP A 1079 32.43 21.40 -14.21
C TRP A 1079 31.74 21.67 -15.55
N GLN A 1080 31.80 22.93 -15.95
CA GLN A 1080 31.16 23.55 -17.12
C GLN A 1080 29.66 23.23 -17.30
N GLY A 1081 28.93 23.17 -16.17
CA GLY A 1081 27.47 23.01 -16.15
C GLY A 1081 26.97 21.58 -16.34
N PHE A 1082 27.81 20.59 -15.97
CA PHE A 1082 27.53 19.15 -15.90
C PHE A 1082 26.54 18.58 -16.95
N SER A 1083 26.95 18.34 -18.19
CA SER A 1083 27.58 19.34 -19.04
C SER A 1083 26.55 19.84 -20.05
N LYS A 1084 25.39 20.28 -19.51
CA LYS A 1084 24.08 20.54 -20.16
C LYS A 1084 23.31 19.27 -20.56
N TYR A 1085 22.92 18.49 -19.55
CA TYR A 1085 22.42 17.10 -19.67
C TYR A 1085 23.52 16.16 -20.21
N LEU A 1086 24.14 15.41 -19.30
CA LEU A 1086 24.50 14.02 -19.60
C LEU A 1086 23.27 13.16 -19.30
#